data_AF-A0AAX4HU29-F1
#
_entry.id   AF-A0AAX4HU29-F1
#
_cell.length_a   1.000
_cell.length_b   1.000
_cell.length_c   1.000
_cell.angle_alpha   90.00
_cell.angle_beta   90.00
_cell.angle_gamma   90.00
#
_symmetry.space_group_name_H-M   'P 1'
#
loop_
_entity.id
_entity.type
_entity.pdbx_description
1 polymer ?
#
loop_
_entity_poly.entity_id
_entity_poly.type
_entity_poly.pdbx_seq_one_letter_code
_entity_poly.pdbx_strand_id
1 'polypeptide(L)'
;MKKFLILSLMLNLSAFAHGDPNCVPNHGLDIADIQKLLEWSGAQESQIRNAPCKTKAPLPEEEMLNFIAKKSTGKSRGSVHGVQFRNESPALIEAFEDFTTAMDGFGFYKDSKNQKKIQNEYKINPECEKVLCAMEKIWGRENAIKMLYIKLKHNYNTSDLAFSNSSPFTPEEMGQVLIGLEDVPERLVPVGKPNQRLTHFKRGYTLKDYSEYTLANAVIMLFDSWGNQSADEMQYTIFHEVAHNLASRNKNMDESPEWLKLSGWIKKGDTWKAQDNACFISNYGTTNPWEDFSEVVSAYRYNAQGLKKSCPEKYAFIKDRVYQGIEYLDSKLCSPISMNKLEQVQKDVARELVQSIEDKSFSQEEVTGACRGMIQHYPVARNEVAFCGVKLHAESSKTKELINQALKKVGAEPTSANRNMVLEGLVDELLLNDPLQQEISQKMTKLNQTVSQIVEKSFEDANAFTRPLTATDYSWRLEFEKCSGALFEGKAKETLECQAKQIIAKDRSMQKWNAGQFPQYKLPEIVAESAKGQFAKAREEKLLEYVLKQPSAQEAKEIMVKDFQEQMRGHRYEVSRKVSQLNDWKKLTPEEFCAQTYGAGTTFTDYYGVKSGAPISGFQKVCTEAQSQKSRRFEFKETEWNELVKKTFDTP
;
A
#
# COMPACT_ATOMS: atom_id res chain seq x y z
N MET A 1 28.22 7.94 -32.74
CA MET A 1 29.00 6.92 -32.00
C MET A 1 28.35 5.53 -31.95
N LYS A 2 27.07 5.34 -31.60
CA LYS A 2 26.40 4.01 -31.59
C LYS A 2 26.53 3.20 -32.90
N LYS A 3 26.36 3.83 -34.08
CA LYS A 3 26.56 3.16 -35.40
C LYS A 3 28.02 2.74 -35.65
N PHE A 4 28.98 3.47 -35.10
CA PHE A 4 30.41 3.17 -35.25
C PHE A 4 30.85 2.04 -34.30
N LEU A 5 30.21 1.92 -33.13
CA LEU A 5 30.44 0.83 -32.18
C LEU A 5 29.92 -0.51 -32.72
N ILE A 6 28.73 -0.51 -33.34
CA ILE A 6 28.15 -1.71 -33.99
C ILE A 6 29.01 -2.15 -35.18
N LEU A 7 29.49 -1.20 -36.00
CA LEU A 7 30.37 -1.51 -37.13
C LEU A 7 31.75 -2.04 -36.66
N SER A 8 32.30 -1.48 -35.59
CA SER A 8 33.56 -1.94 -34.99
C SER A 8 33.44 -3.32 -34.32
N LEU A 9 32.31 -3.62 -33.68
CA LEU A 9 32.06 -4.96 -33.11
C LEU A 9 31.92 -6.02 -34.22
N MET A 10 31.20 -5.69 -35.31
CA MET A 10 31.05 -6.63 -36.43
C MET A 10 32.34 -6.84 -37.23
N LEU A 11 33.17 -5.80 -37.38
CA LEU A 11 34.47 -5.90 -38.07
C LEU A 11 35.51 -6.67 -37.26
N ASN A 12 35.48 -6.58 -35.92
CA ASN A 12 36.39 -7.36 -35.06
C ASN A 12 36.00 -8.84 -34.98
N LEU A 13 34.71 -9.19 -35.07
CA LEU A 13 34.27 -10.60 -35.11
C LEU A 13 34.70 -11.31 -36.42
N SER A 14 34.83 -10.59 -37.53
CA SER A 14 35.34 -11.16 -38.79
C SER A 14 36.86 -11.35 -38.84
N ALA A 15 37.64 -10.71 -37.96
CA ALA A 15 39.11 -10.77 -37.98
C ALA A 15 39.69 -11.98 -37.22
N PHE A 16 38.89 -12.70 -36.42
CA PHE A 16 39.32 -13.90 -35.68
C PHE A 16 38.97 -15.23 -36.35
N ALA A 17 38.40 -15.22 -37.56
CA ALA A 17 38.01 -16.42 -38.30
C ALA A 17 39.13 -16.98 -39.20
N HIS A 18 40.35 -17.14 -38.69
CA HIS A 18 41.48 -17.80 -39.38
C HIS A 18 42.14 -18.88 -38.50
N GLY A 19 41.32 -19.66 -37.79
CA GLY A 19 41.78 -20.84 -37.05
C GLY A 19 40.68 -21.89 -36.99
N ASP A 20 40.94 -23.04 -37.61
CA ASP A 20 40.17 -24.31 -37.56
C ASP A 20 38.67 -24.24 -37.96
N PRO A 21 38.29 -24.68 -39.19
CA PRO A 21 36.90 -24.71 -39.64
C PRO A 21 35.97 -25.65 -38.85
N ASN A 22 36.49 -26.44 -37.90
CA ASN A 22 35.70 -27.37 -37.09
C ASN A 22 35.54 -26.98 -35.61
N CYS A 23 36.11 -25.84 -35.17
CA CYS A 23 36.14 -25.46 -33.74
C CYS A 23 35.43 -24.14 -33.40
N VAL A 24 34.42 -23.72 -34.16
CA VAL A 24 33.49 -22.68 -33.70
C VAL A 24 32.16 -23.34 -33.38
N PRO A 25 31.84 -23.57 -32.08
CA PRO A 25 30.47 -23.87 -31.71
C PRO A 25 29.61 -22.76 -32.27
N ASN A 26 28.66 -23.11 -33.12
CA ASN A 26 27.72 -22.20 -33.74
C ASN A 26 26.72 -21.70 -32.68
N HIS A 27 27.21 -21.01 -31.64
CA HIS A 27 26.41 -20.12 -30.81
C HIS A 27 26.32 -18.80 -31.55
N GLY A 28 25.67 -18.81 -32.71
CA GLY A 28 25.21 -17.57 -33.32
C GLY A 28 24.34 -16.90 -32.27
N LEU A 29 24.87 -15.86 -31.61
CA LEU A 29 24.05 -14.94 -30.84
C LEU A 29 22.99 -14.45 -31.82
N ASP A 30 21.75 -14.89 -31.61
CA ASP A 30 20.63 -14.45 -32.43
C ASP A 30 20.59 -12.92 -32.34
N ILE A 31 20.22 -12.25 -33.43
CA ILE A 31 19.92 -10.82 -33.40
C ILE A 31 18.89 -10.54 -32.29
N ALA A 32 18.00 -11.49 -32.01
CA ALA A 32 17.10 -11.45 -30.87
C ALA A 32 17.81 -11.42 -29.50
N ASP A 33 18.88 -12.20 -29.32
CA ASP A 33 19.68 -12.20 -28.07
C ASP A 33 20.50 -10.92 -27.91
N ILE A 34 21.04 -10.37 -29.01
CA ILE A 34 21.71 -9.07 -29.02
C ILE A 34 20.71 -7.94 -28.73
N GLN A 35 19.50 -8.01 -29.31
CA GLN A 35 18.43 -7.05 -29.01
C GLN A 35 18.00 -7.13 -27.54
N LYS A 36 17.89 -8.34 -26.98
CA LYS A 36 17.56 -8.55 -25.56
C LYS A 36 18.68 -8.04 -24.63
N LEU A 37 19.95 -8.15 -25.04
CA LEU A 37 21.08 -7.54 -24.33
C LEU A 37 21.08 -6.01 -24.40
N LEU A 38 20.45 -5.42 -25.43
CA LEU A 38 20.31 -3.97 -25.59
C LEU A 38 19.10 -3.39 -24.82
N GLU A 39 18.18 -4.22 -24.34
CA GLU A 39 16.99 -3.83 -23.58
C GLU A 39 17.28 -3.77 -22.07
N TRP A 40 18.21 -2.88 -21.68
CA TRP A 40 18.47 -2.61 -20.25
C TRP A 40 17.23 -2.07 -19.53
N SER A 41 16.45 -1.23 -20.21
CA SER A 41 15.25 -0.55 -19.70
C SER A 41 13.96 -1.14 -20.31
N GLY A 42 12.83 -1.02 -19.61
CA GLY A 42 11.51 -1.53 -20.03
C GLY A 42 10.90 -0.80 -21.23
N ALA A 43 11.44 0.36 -21.58
CA ALA A 43 11.17 1.05 -22.83
C ALA A 43 12.44 1.68 -23.39
N GLN A 44 12.59 1.64 -24.71
CA GLN A 44 13.68 2.30 -25.44
C GLN A 44 13.33 3.77 -25.72
N GLU A 45 14.33 4.63 -25.94
CA GLU A 45 14.14 6.05 -26.31
C GLU A 45 13.07 6.27 -27.40
N SER A 46 13.09 5.45 -28.45
CA SER A 46 12.12 5.57 -29.55
C SER A 46 10.69 5.23 -29.14
N GLN A 47 10.51 4.30 -28.19
CA GLN A 47 9.21 3.94 -27.64
C GLN A 47 8.73 5.04 -26.70
N ILE A 48 9.61 5.55 -25.83
CA ILE A 48 9.34 6.69 -24.96
C ILE A 48 8.88 7.89 -25.80
N ARG A 49 9.68 8.31 -26.78
CA ARG A 49 9.36 9.47 -27.64
C ARG A 49 7.99 9.39 -28.32
N ASN A 50 7.64 8.19 -28.79
CA ASN A 50 6.43 7.94 -29.55
C ASN A 50 5.27 7.41 -28.69
N ALA A 51 5.47 7.32 -27.37
CA ALA A 51 4.47 6.77 -26.47
C ALA A 51 3.18 7.60 -26.54
N PRO A 52 2.01 6.93 -26.65
CA PRO A 52 0.74 7.63 -26.58
C PRO A 52 0.62 8.48 -25.33
N CYS A 53 0.12 9.70 -25.51
CA CYS A 53 -0.19 10.64 -24.43
C CYS A 53 0.99 11.06 -23.56
N LYS A 54 2.21 10.79 -24.02
CA LYS A 54 3.40 11.37 -23.42
C LYS A 54 3.31 12.89 -23.42
N THR A 55 3.60 13.48 -22.28
CA THR A 55 3.78 14.91 -22.12
C THR A 55 4.99 15.34 -22.95
N LYS A 56 4.77 16.20 -23.95
CA LYS A 56 5.81 16.55 -24.93
C LYS A 56 6.65 17.74 -24.51
N ALA A 57 6.09 18.60 -23.68
CA ALA A 57 6.69 19.83 -23.21
C ALA A 57 6.24 20.10 -21.79
N PRO A 58 7.04 20.85 -20.99
CA PRO A 58 6.60 21.29 -19.68
C PRO A 58 5.32 22.12 -19.80
N LEU A 59 4.46 22.07 -18.78
CA LEU A 59 3.25 22.89 -18.75
C LEU A 59 3.60 24.38 -18.89
N PRO A 60 2.79 25.17 -19.62
CA PRO A 60 2.98 26.61 -19.70
C PRO A 60 2.96 27.26 -18.31
N GLU A 61 3.76 28.32 -18.14
CA GLU A 61 3.86 29.05 -16.87
C GLU A 61 2.49 29.52 -16.36
N GLU A 62 1.64 30.04 -17.26
CA GLU A 62 0.30 30.51 -16.94
C GLU A 62 -0.59 29.41 -16.36
N GLU A 63 -0.51 28.18 -16.89
CA GLU A 63 -1.28 27.05 -16.39
C GLU A 63 -0.83 26.64 -14.98
N MET A 64 0.48 26.62 -14.74
CA MET A 64 1.04 26.34 -13.42
C MET A 64 0.64 27.41 -12.40
N LEU A 65 0.74 28.70 -12.78
CA LEU A 65 0.31 29.82 -11.93
C LEU A 65 -1.19 29.76 -11.61
N ASN A 66 -2.02 29.43 -12.61
CA ASN A 66 -3.45 29.24 -12.41
C ASN A 66 -3.76 28.08 -11.45
N PHE A 67 -3.01 26.98 -11.54
CA PHE A 67 -3.12 25.86 -10.60
C PHE A 67 -2.71 26.28 -9.18
N ILE A 68 -1.56 26.94 -9.03
CA ILE A 68 -1.06 27.45 -7.75
C ILE A 68 -2.10 28.40 -7.13
N ALA A 69 -2.63 29.35 -7.89
CA ALA A 69 -3.64 30.29 -7.42
C ALA A 69 -4.92 29.58 -6.93
N LYS A 70 -5.40 28.55 -7.64
CA LYS A 70 -6.57 27.75 -7.22
C LYS A 70 -6.31 26.98 -5.92
N LYS A 71 -5.08 26.50 -5.70
CA LYS A 71 -4.68 25.82 -4.45
C LYS A 71 -4.39 26.80 -3.31
N SER A 72 -4.15 28.08 -3.64
CA SER A 72 -3.85 29.16 -2.70
C SER A 72 -5.10 29.72 -2.03
N THR A 73 -5.86 28.85 -1.36
CA THR A 73 -7.05 29.27 -0.59
C THR A 73 -6.66 29.73 0.81
N GLY A 74 -7.51 30.57 1.41
CA GLY A 74 -7.27 31.15 2.73
C GLY A 74 -6.27 32.30 2.74
N LYS A 75 -6.27 33.07 3.83
CA LYS A 75 -5.31 34.14 4.07
C LYS A 75 -4.83 34.03 5.50
N SER A 76 -3.54 33.78 5.67
CA SER A 76 -2.88 33.79 6.96
C SER A 76 -1.72 34.78 6.97
N ARG A 77 -1.25 35.08 8.18
CA ARG A 77 0.07 35.64 8.41
C ARG A 77 0.92 34.52 8.97
N GLY A 78 2.13 34.38 8.49
CA GLY A 78 3.08 33.37 8.94
C GLY A 78 4.50 33.87 8.81
N SER A 79 5.39 33.24 9.55
CA SER A 79 6.82 33.54 9.50
C SER A 79 7.59 32.23 9.40
N VAL A 80 8.45 32.12 8.40
CA VAL A 80 9.31 30.95 8.18
C VAL A 80 10.73 31.43 8.03
N HIS A 81 11.63 30.97 8.91
CA HIS A 81 13.07 31.32 8.88
C HIS A 81 13.36 32.83 8.79
N GLY A 82 12.52 33.65 9.44
CA GLY A 82 12.60 35.12 9.46
C GLY A 82 11.83 35.82 8.34
N VAL A 83 11.47 35.12 7.26
CA VAL A 83 10.63 35.66 6.17
C VAL A 83 9.21 35.85 6.67
N GLN A 84 8.62 37.03 6.44
CA GLN A 84 7.28 37.37 6.93
C GLN A 84 6.30 37.35 5.78
N PHE A 85 5.32 36.45 5.82
CA PHE A 85 4.29 36.36 4.80
C PHE A 85 2.99 37.02 5.25
N ARG A 86 2.38 37.80 4.35
CA ARG A 86 1.13 38.53 4.64
C ARG A 86 0.05 38.19 3.65
N ASN A 87 -1.15 37.94 4.18
CA ASN A 87 -2.33 37.58 3.39
C ASN A 87 -2.04 36.42 2.43
N GLU A 88 -1.25 35.45 2.88
CA GLU A 88 -0.73 34.36 2.07
C GLU A 88 -1.48 33.07 2.37
N SER A 89 -1.53 32.14 1.41
CA SER A 89 -2.16 30.85 1.63
C SER A 89 -1.33 30.00 2.62
N PRO A 90 -1.97 29.37 3.63
CA PRO A 90 -1.28 28.44 4.52
C PRO A 90 -0.53 27.32 3.78
N ALA A 91 -1.11 26.77 2.71
CA ALA A 91 -0.49 25.72 1.91
C ALA A 91 0.80 26.20 1.21
N LEU A 92 0.85 27.46 0.79
CA LEU A 92 2.07 28.04 0.22
C LEU A 92 3.13 28.31 1.29
N ILE A 93 2.72 28.75 2.49
CA ILE A 93 3.65 28.94 3.61
C ILE A 93 4.26 27.59 4.01
N GLU A 94 3.45 26.54 4.11
CA GLU A 94 3.90 25.17 4.38
C GLU A 94 4.85 24.66 3.27
N ALA A 95 4.50 24.87 1.99
CA ALA A 95 5.40 24.53 0.89
C ALA A 95 6.76 25.26 0.99
N PHE A 96 6.74 26.56 1.32
CA PHE A 96 7.97 27.31 1.53
C PHE A 96 8.79 26.78 2.70
N GLU A 97 8.14 26.48 3.83
CA GLU A 97 8.78 25.85 4.99
C GLU A 97 9.43 24.53 4.62
N ASP A 98 8.72 23.66 3.90
CA ASP A 98 9.25 22.39 3.42
C ASP A 98 10.47 22.56 2.51
N PHE A 99 10.46 23.54 1.60
CA PHE A 99 11.61 23.82 0.73
C PHE A 99 12.80 24.40 1.48
N THR A 100 12.59 25.09 2.59
CA THR A 100 13.63 25.88 3.26
C THR A 100 14.12 25.26 4.57
N THR A 101 13.46 24.19 5.03
CA THR A 101 13.81 23.51 6.27
C THR A 101 14.63 22.26 5.96
N ALA A 102 15.91 22.30 6.32
CA ALA A 102 16.84 21.18 6.19
C ALA A 102 16.32 19.88 6.85
N MET A 103 16.41 18.80 6.10
CA MET A 103 16.07 17.43 6.45
C MET A 103 17.33 16.56 6.36
N ASP A 104 17.38 15.49 7.13
CA ASP A 104 18.36 14.43 6.96
C ASP A 104 18.01 13.50 5.79
N GLY A 105 18.86 12.51 5.54
CA GLY A 105 18.68 11.57 4.43
C GLY A 105 17.41 10.71 4.52
N PHE A 106 16.77 10.65 5.68
CA PHE A 106 15.55 9.89 5.97
C PHE A 106 14.31 10.77 6.09
N GLY A 107 14.43 12.08 5.89
CA GLY A 107 13.32 13.02 5.98
C GLY A 107 12.99 13.47 7.40
N PHE A 108 13.91 13.35 8.36
CA PHE A 108 13.77 13.98 9.67
C PHE A 108 14.42 15.37 9.67
N TYR A 109 13.76 16.35 10.28
CA TYR A 109 14.28 17.72 10.36
C TYR A 109 15.61 17.77 11.12
N LYS A 110 16.66 18.34 10.49
CA LYS A 110 17.94 18.63 11.14
C LYS A 110 17.88 19.95 11.90
N ASP A 111 18.66 20.06 12.98
CA ASP A 111 18.68 21.22 13.88
C ASP A 111 18.74 22.56 13.12
N SER A 112 17.74 23.40 13.38
CA SER A 112 17.39 24.69 12.78
C SER A 112 18.47 25.78 12.75
N LYS A 113 19.64 25.54 13.35
CA LYS A 113 20.67 26.58 13.57
C LYS A 113 21.24 27.16 12.28
N ASN A 114 21.29 26.38 11.19
CA ASN A 114 21.72 26.87 9.86
C ASN A 114 20.57 27.50 9.04
N GLN A 115 19.31 27.28 9.42
CA GLN A 115 18.14 27.82 8.71
C GLN A 115 17.90 29.32 9.00
N LYS A 116 18.49 29.84 10.10
CA LYS A 116 18.34 31.22 10.57
C LYS A 116 18.88 32.33 9.67
N LYS A 117 19.27 32.06 8.42
CA LYS A 117 19.84 33.08 7.51
C LYS A 117 19.17 33.20 6.13
N ILE A 118 18.14 32.43 5.80
CA ILE A 118 17.52 32.47 4.46
C ILE A 118 17.03 33.87 4.08
N GLN A 119 16.35 34.57 4.99
CA GLN A 119 15.92 35.95 4.76
C GLN A 119 17.08 36.87 4.36
N ASN A 120 18.21 36.78 5.07
CA ASN A 120 19.34 37.70 4.90
C ASN A 120 20.22 37.31 3.71
N GLU A 121 20.43 36.01 3.50
CA GLU A 121 21.22 35.45 2.40
C GLU A 121 20.61 35.80 1.04
N TYR A 122 19.29 35.67 0.91
CA TYR A 122 18.57 35.90 -0.33
C TYR A 122 17.88 37.28 -0.39
N LYS A 123 18.08 38.13 0.62
CA LYS A 123 17.52 39.49 0.70
C LYS A 123 16.00 39.54 0.43
N ILE A 124 15.25 38.63 1.06
CA ILE A 124 13.83 38.42 0.78
C ILE A 124 12.97 39.56 1.34
N ASN A 125 13.14 39.88 2.61
CA ASN A 125 12.44 40.99 3.25
C ASN A 125 13.28 42.28 3.16
N PRO A 126 12.63 43.46 3.11
CA PRO A 126 11.18 43.68 3.18
C PRO A 126 10.45 43.58 1.83
N GLU A 127 11.16 43.21 0.75
CA GLU A 127 10.65 43.31 -0.63
C GLU A 127 9.55 42.29 -0.96
N CYS A 128 9.60 41.10 -0.35
CA CYS A 128 8.66 40.02 -0.62
C CYS A 128 7.78 39.72 0.60
N GLU A 129 6.46 39.94 0.47
CA GLU A 129 5.46 39.48 1.45
C GLU A 129 4.71 38.21 1.01
N LYS A 130 5.05 37.68 -0.17
CA LYS A 130 4.44 36.50 -0.81
C LYS A 130 5.45 35.38 -0.99
N VAL A 131 4.98 34.14 -0.86
CA VAL A 131 5.79 32.93 -1.01
C VAL A 131 6.42 32.86 -2.39
N LEU A 132 5.65 33.08 -3.47
CA LEU A 132 6.21 33.04 -4.82
C LEU A 132 7.37 34.04 -4.96
N CYS A 133 7.19 35.31 -4.56
CA CYS A 133 8.26 36.32 -4.58
C CYS A 133 9.52 35.85 -3.82
N ALA A 134 9.35 35.29 -2.62
CA ALA A 134 10.46 34.75 -1.84
C ALA A 134 11.17 33.60 -2.58
N MET A 135 10.42 32.69 -3.20
CA MET A 135 10.99 31.60 -3.98
C MET A 135 11.70 32.08 -5.26
N GLU A 136 11.17 33.10 -5.93
CA GLU A 136 11.82 33.69 -7.11
C GLU A 136 13.18 34.31 -6.76
N LYS A 137 13.33 34.88 -5.55
CA LYS A 137 14.62 35.39 -5.05
C LYS A 137 15.64 34.28 -4.79
N ILE A 138 15.19 33.08 -4.43
CA ILE A 138 16.07 31.95 -4.10
C ILE A 138 16.44 31.17 -5.36
N TRP A 139 15.45 30.74 -6.16
CA TRP A 139 15.64 29.80 -7.27
C TRP A 139 15.44 30.42 -8.66
N GLY A 140 15.09 31.71 -8.75
CA GLY A 140 14.68 32.36 -9.99
C GLY A 140 13.23 32.04 -10.36
N ARG A 141 12.63 32.88 -11.21
CA ARG A 141 11.20 32.81 -11.55
C ARG A 141 10.75 31.46 -12.09
N GLU A 142 11.45 30.98 -13.12
CA GLU A 142 11.04 29.77 -13.84
C GLU A 142 11.03 28.54 -12.92
N ASN A 143 12.11 28.34 -12.15
CA ASN A 143 12.20 27.23 -11.22
C ASN A 143 11.23 27.40 -10.05
N ALA A 144 11.10 28.59 -9.47
CA ALA A 144 10.19 28.83 -8.35
C ALA A 144 8.75 28.40 -8.66
N ILE A 145 8.25 28.71 -9.86
CA ILE A 145 6.90 28.33 -10.31
C ILE A 145 6.80 26.80 -10.47
N LYS A 146 7.75 26.17 -11.18
CA LYS A 146 7.76 24.71 -11.38
C LYS A 146 7.86 23.96 -10.05
N MET A 147 8.72 24.42 -9.14
CA MET A 147 8.90 23.82 -7.81
C MET A 147 7.58 23.88 -7.01
N LEU A 148 6.94 25.05 -6.91
CA LEU A 148 5.65 25.18 -6.22
C LEU A 148 4.58 24.29 -6.83
N TYR A 149 4.48 24.28 -8.16
CA TYR A 149 3.52 23.44 -8.86
C TYR A 149 3.76 21.95 -8.56
N ILE A 150 5.01 21.47 -8.68
CA ILE A 150 5.41 20.09 -8.38
C ILE A 150 5.09 19.72 -6.93
N LYS A 151 5.36 20.61 -5.98
CA LYS A 151 5.06 20.38 -4.56
C LYS A 151 3.57 20.27 -4.30
N LEU A 152 2.78 21.23 -4.79
CA LEU A 152 1.34 21.29 -4.53
C LEU A 152 0.56 20.20 -5.27
N LYS A 153 1.00 19.80 -6.47
CA LYS A 153 0.36 18.74 -7.24
C LYS A 153 0.87 17.36 -6.84
N HIS A 154 2.18 17.14 -6.90
CA HIS A 154 2.78 15.82 -6.81
C HIS A 154 3.38 15.47 -5.45
N ASN A 155 3.44 16.42 -4.52
CA ASN A 155 4.04 16.30 -3.18
C ASN A 155 5.56 16.06 -3.16
N TYR A 156 6.26 16.32 -4.26
CA TYR A 156 7.72 16.26 -4.32
C TYR A 156 8.37 17.57 -3.88
N ASN A 157 9.48 17.45 -3.16
CA ASN A 157 10.35 18.52 -2.74
C ASN A 157 11.64 18.49 -3.56
N THR A 158 11.78 19.52 -4.38
CA THR A 158 12.89 19.70 -5.32
C THR A 158 13.93 20.71 -4.86
N SER A 159 13.86 21.14 -3.59
CA SER A 159 14.78 22.12 -3.03
C SER A 159 16.12 21.50 -2.66
N ASP A 160 17.18 22.17 -3.09
CA ASP A 160 18.54 21.90 -2.69
C ASP A 160 18.85 22.35 -1.25
N LEU A 161 18.07 23.30 -0.70
CA LEU A 161 18.20 23.76 0.69
C LEU A 161 17.60 22.77 1.70
N ALA A 162 16.57 22.02 1.29
CA ALA A 162 15.90 21.05 2.15
C ALA A 162 16.74 19.78 2.36
N PHE A 163 17.61 19.40 1.43
CA PHE A 163 18.33 18.13 1.51
C PHE A 163 19.83 18.32 1.37
N SER A 164 20.58 17.93 2.42
CA SER A 164 22.04 17.97 2.36
C SER A 164 22.58 17.16 1.18
N ASN A 165 23.62 17.67 0.52
CA ASN A 165 24.23 17.11 -0.70
C ASN A 165 23.38 17.21 -1.96
N SER A 166 22.42 18.13 -1.99
CA SER A 166 21.70 18.47 -3.21
C SER A 166 22.29 19.72 -3.88
N SER A 167 21.99 19.89 -5.16
CA SER A 167 22.27 21.10 -5.94
C SER A 167 20.99 21.55 -6.64
N PRO A 168 20.86 22.84 -6.96
CA PRO A 168 19.70 23.32 -7.70
C PRO A 168 19.69 22.70 -9.10
N PHE A 169 18.48 22.38 -9.57
CA PHE A 169 18.24 22.00 -10.95
C PHE A 169 18.45 23.20 -11.89
N THR A 170 18.96 22.96 -13.08
CA THR A 170 18.85 23.97 -14.16
C THR A 170 17.39 24.07 -14.62
N PRO A 171 17.00 25.18 -15.29
CA PRO A 171 15.65 25.31 -15.84
C PRO A 171 15.24 24.18 -16.79
N GLU A 172 16.18 23.69 -17.60
CA GLU A 172 15.97 22.59 -18.56
C GLU A 172 15.75 21.27 -17.84
N GLU A 173 16.57 20.95 -16.84
CA GLU A 173 16.42 19.75 -16.02
C GLU A 173 15.09 19.75 -15.25
N MET A 174 14.74 20.89 -14.64
CA MET A 174 13.44 21.04 -13.98
C MET A 174 12.28 20.88 -14.96
N GLY A 175 12.47 21.28 -16.22
CA GLY A 175 11.55 20.98 -17.31
C GLY A 175 11.39 19.48 -17.56
N GLN A 176 12.48 18.70 -17.57
CA GLN A 176 12.42 17.25 -17.74
C GLN A 176 11.79 16.54 -16.54
N VAL A 177 12.10 16.99 -15.31
CA VAL A 177 11.43 16.53 -14.08
C VAL A 177 9.93 16.73 -14.20
N LEU A 178 9.49 17.93 -14.59
CA LEU A 178 8.07 18.24 -14.72
C LEU A 178 7.38 17.36 -15.77
N ILE A 179 8.01 17.15 -16.93
CA ILE A 179 7.46 16.25 -17.97
C ILE A 179 7.29 14.83 -17.43
N GLY A 180 8.31 14.28 -16.78
CA GLY A 180 8.25 12.93 -16.21
C GLY A 180 7.16 12.78 -15.14
N LEU A 181 6.93 13.82 -14.33
CA LEU A 181 5.87 13.84 -13.33
C LEU A 181 4.46 14.00 -13.93
N GLU A 182 4.31 14.78 -15.00
CA GLU A 182 3.01 14.97 -15.68
C GLU A 182 2.56 13.74 -16.48
N ASP A 183 3.45 12.78 -16.74
CA ASP A 183 3.08 11.49 -17.31
C ASP A 183 2.36 10.56 -16.32
N VAL A 184 2.30 10.94 -15.03
CA VAL A 184 1.50 10.27 -14.01
C VAL A 184 0.03 10.68 -14.17
N PRO A 185 -0.91 9.72 -14.29
CA PRO A 185 -2.33 10.04 -14.35
C PRO A 185 -2.81 10.86 -13.16
N GLU A 186 -3.64 11.86 -13.42
CA GLU A 186 -4.17 12.78 -12.39
C GLU A 186 -4.78 12.06 -11.18
N ARG A 187 -5.40 10.90 -11.37
CA ARG A 187 -5.99 10.11 -10.28
C ARG A 187 -5.00 9.41 -9.35
N LEU A 188 -3.75 9.25 -9.79
CA LEU A 188 -2.67 8.68 -8.99
C LEU A 188 -1.87 9.77 -8.26
N VAL A 189 -2.19 11.04 -8.52
CA VAL A 189 -1.58 12.21 -7.91
C VAL A 189 -2.33 12.57 -6.62
N PRO A 190 -1.64 13.01 -5.55
CA PRO A 190 -0.18 13.09 -5.42
C PRO A 190 0.45 11.70 -5.39
N VAL A 191 1.67 11.57 -5.89
CA VAL A 191 2.47 10.33 -5.89
C VAL A 191 3.51 10.30 -4.78
N GLY A 192 4.11 11.44 -4.45
CA GLY A 192 5.03 11.54 -3.34
C GLY A 192 4.30 11.37 -2.00
N LYS A 193 4.98 10.79 -1.01
CA LYS A 193 4.61 11.01 0.40
C LYS A 193 4.69 12.53 0.70
N PRO A 194 4.04 13.04 1.77
CA PRO A 194 4.21 14.43 2.16
C PRO A 194 5.70 14.77 2.24
N ASN A 195 6.11 15.77 1.46
CA ASN A 195 7.50 16.23 1.38
C ASN A 195 8.51 15.20 0.86
N GLN A 196 8.09 14.35 -0.08
CA GLN A 196 8.95 13.35 -0.72
C GLN A 196 10.11 14.00 -1.46
N ARG A 197 11.35 13.55 -1.24
CA ARG A 197 12.53 14.04 -1.94
C ARG A 197 12.46 13.76 -3.46
N LEU A 198 12.85 14.75 -4.26
CA LEU A 198 13.25 14.61 -5.65
C LEU A 198 14.32 15.67 -5.94
N THR A 199 15.61 15.35 -5.79
CA THR A 199 16.67 16.36 -5.89
C THR A 199 17.77 15.99 -6.86
N HIS A 200 18.49 16.98 -7.38
CA HIS A 200 19.76 16.76 -8.03
C HIS A 200 20.85 16.65 -6.96
N PHE A 201 21.72 15.65 -7.04
CA PHE A 201 22.88 15.52 -6.17
C PHE A 201 23.89 16.64 -6.42
N LYS A 202 24.91 16.76 -5.56
CA LYS A 202 26.01 17.70 -5.78
C LYS A 202 26.62 17.57 -7.18
N ARG A 203 26.72 18.71 -7.88
CA ARG A 203 27.40 18.80 -9.19
C ARG A 203 28.87 18.39 -9.07
N GLY A 204 29.38 17.76 -10.12
CA GLY A 204 30.73 17.22 -10.21
C GLY A 204 30.90 15.86 -9.54
N TYR A 205 29.81 15.24 -9.05
CA TYR A 205 29.85 13.93 -8.40
C TYR A 205 29.00 12.92 -9.16
N THR A 206 29.64 11.82 -9.56
CA THR A 206 28.97 10.54 -9.78
C THR A 206 29.10 9.72 -8.50
N LEU A 207 28.11 8.87 -8.18
CA LEU A 207 28.30 7.93 -7.06
C LEU A 207 29.25 6.82 -7.50
N LYS A 208 30.53 7.04 -7.21
CA LYS A 208 31.60 6.04 -7.44
C LYS A 208 31.27 4.68 -6.83
N ASP A 209 30.55 4.67 -5.71
CA ASP A 209 30.14 3.46 -4.99
C ASP A 209 29.05 2.65 -5.72
N TYR A 210 28.33 3.24 -6.68
CA TYR A 210 27.25 2.59 -7.42
C TYR A 210 27.53 2.42 -8.91
N SER A 211 28.39 3.28 -9.48
CA SER A 211 29.04 3.25 -10.81
C SER A 211 29.03 4.66 -11.42
N GLU A 212 29.88 4.89 -12.42
CA GLU A 212 29.84 6.12 -13.22
C GLU A 212 28.53 6.28 -14.03
N TYR A 213 27.71 5.21 -14.11
CA TYR A 213 26.49 5.14 -14.92
C TYR A 213 25.20 5.21 -14.10
N THR A 214 25.29 5.27 -12.77
CA THR A 214 24.09 5.37 -11.92
C THR A 214 23.41 6.70 -12.18
N LEU A 215 22.17 6.68 -12.68
CA LEU A 215 21.40 7.89 -13.04
C LEU A 215 20.64 8.46 -11.84
N ALA A 216 20.07 7.57 -11.02
CA ALA A 216 19.24 7.91 -9.87
C ALA A 216 19.39 6.85 -8.75
N ASN A 217 18.73 7.07 -7.61
CA ASN A 217 18.61 6.08 -6.54
C ASN A 217 17.18 6.03 -5.99
N ALA A 218 16.90 5.05 -5.13
CA ALA A 218 15.59 4.75 -4.55
C ALA A 218 14.92 5.88 -3.74
N VAL A 219 15.60 7.01 -3.53
CA VAL A 219 15.06 8.20 -2.85
C VAL A 219 14.97 9.41 -3.78
N ILE A 220 14.99 9.15 -5.09
CA ILE A 220 14.95 10.08 -6.22
C ILE A 220 15.99 11.19 -6.12
N MET A 221 17.24 10.79 -5.90
CA MET A 221 18.39 11.66 -6.04
C MET A 221 19.05 11.43 -7.40
N LEU A 222 19.03 12.46 -8.24
CA LEU A 222 19.50 12.41 -9.62
C LEU A 222 20.98 12.84 -9.69
N PHE A 223 21.80 12.12 -10.46
CA PHE A 223 23.24 12.40 -10.58
C PHE A 223 23.56 13.11 -11.90
N ASP A 224 24.76 13.67 -12.04
CA ASP A 224 25.15 14.36 -13.29
C ASP A 224 25.06 13.47 -14.53
N SER A 225 25.24 12.15 -14.36
CA SER A 225 25.04 11.14 -15.40
C SER A 225 23.61 11.17 -15.97
N TRP A 226 22.58 11.49 -15.17
CA TRP A 226 21.20 11.70 -15.62
C TRP A 226 21.09 12.94 -16.51
N GLY A 227 21.71 14.07 -16.11
CA GLY A 227 21.72 15.30 -16.93
C GLY A 227 22.42 15.15 -18.28
N ASN A 228 23.27 14.13 -18.44
CA ASN A 228 23.96 13.80 -19.70
C ASN A 228 23.16 12.86 -20.62
N GLN A 229 21.97 12.39 -20.19
CA GLN A 229 21.12 11.53 -21.02
C GLN A 229 20.31 12.32 -22.04
N SER A 230 19.64 11.61 -22.96
CA SER A 230 18.63 12.24 -23.81
C SER A 230 17.41 12.65 -22.99
N ALA A 231 16.65 13.64 -23.47
CA ALA A 231 15.41 14.06 -22.79
C ALA A 231 14.43 12.90 -22.57
N ASP A 232 14.35 11.95 -23.50
CA ASP A 232 13.51 10.76 -23.38
C ASP A 232 13.97 9.86 -22.21
N GLU A 233 15.27 9.59 -22.09
CA GLU A 233 15.84 8.81 -20.97
C GLU A 233 15.73 9.54 -19.62
N MET A 234 15.91 10.87 -19.61
CA MET A 234 15.73 11.67 -18.40
C MET A 234 14.31 11.53 -17.85
N GLN A 235 13.31 11.63 -18.73
CA GLN A 235 11.89 11.50 -18.38
C GLN A 235 11.54 10.06 -17.97
N TYR A 236 12.08 9.05 -18.65
CA TYR A 236 11.93 7.65 -18.26
C TYR A 236 12.47 7.40 -16.85
N THR A 237 13.67 7.90 -16.56
CA THR A 237 14.29 7.76 -15.23
C THR A 237 13.41 8.38 -14.14
N ILE A 238 12.87 9.58 -14.36
CA ILE A 238 11.94 10.20 -13.40
C ILE A 238 10.71 9.31 -13.19
N PHE A 239 10.11 8.82 -14.26
CA PHE A 239 8.91 8.00 -14.18
C PHE A 239 9.15 6.64 -13.49
N HIS A 240 10.31 6.03 -13.74
CA HIS A 240 10.77 4.82 -13.06
C HIS A 240 10.82 5.01 -11.54
N GLU A 241 11.45 6.09 -11.10
CA GLU A 241 11.55 6.39 -9.67
C GLU A 241 10.18 6.75 -9.06
N VAL A 242 9.29 7.38 -9.84
CA VAL A 242 7.90 7.58 -9.43
C VAL A 242 7.15 6.26 -9.26
N ALA A 243 7.45 5.24 -10.08
CA ALA A 243 6.83 3.93 -9.97
C ALA A 243 7.19 3.23 -8.64
N HIS A 244 8.42 3.39 -8.14
CA HIS A 244 8.80 2.95 -6.80
C HIS A 244 7.94 3.62 -5.72
N ASN A 245 7.73 4.93 -5.82
CA ASN A 245 6.88 5.66 -4.88
C ASN A 245 5.39 5.27 -4.97
N LEU A 246 4.88 5.00 -6.17
CA LEU A 246 3.54 4.44 -6.38
C LEU A 246 3.38 3.11 -5.64
N ALA A 247 4.37 2.21 -5.78
CA ALA A 247 4.36 0.91 -5.12
C ALA A 247 4.33 1.06 -3.59
N SER A 248 5.23 1.87 -3.03
CA SER A 248 5.32 2.10 -1.59
C SER A 248 4.02 2.67 -1.01
N ARG A 249 3.37 3.59 -1.72
CA ARG A 249 2.08 4.15 -1.28
C ARG A 249 0.92 3.18 -1.40
N ASN A 250 0.97 2.26 -2.35
CA ASN A 250 -0.08 1.28 -2.57
C ASN A 250 0.22 -0.04 -1.85
N LYS A 251 0.48 0.06 -0.53
CA LYS A 251 0.75 -1.07 0.37
C LYS A 251 1.95 -1.94 -0.05
N ASN A 252 3.04 -1.30 -0.50
CA ASN A 252 4.25 -1.96 -1.01
C ASN A 252 3.90 -3.02 -2.08
N MET A 253 3.23 -2.56 -3.15
CA MET A 253 2.68 -3.44 -4.18
C MET A 253 3.73 -4.31 -4.87
N ASP A 254 4.93 -3.78 -5.01
CA ASP A 254 6.17 -4.40 -5.50
C ASP A 254 6.73 -5.51 -4.61
N GLU A 255 6.25 -5.64 -3.37
CA GLU A 255 6.52 -6.76 -2.47
C GLU A 255 5.26 -7.56 -2.11
N SER A 256 4.12 -7.23 -2.73
CA SER A 256 2.86 -7.92 -2.43
C SER A 256 2.97 -9.40 -2.80
N PRO A 257 2.35 -10.32 -2.02
CA PRO A 257 2.36 -11.75 -2.36
C PRO A 257 1.82 -12.05 -3.77
N GLU A 258 0.88 -11.24 -4.23
CA GLU A 258 0.32 -11.32 -5.59
C GLU A 258 1.37 -10.98 -6.65
N TRP A 259 2.08 -9.85 -6.49
CA TRP A 259 3.16 -9.46 -7.40
C TRP A 259 4.32 -10.45 -7.38
N LEU A 260 4.80 -10.85 -6.19
CA LEU A 260 5.91 -11.80 -6.07
C LEU A 260 5.59 -13.14 -6.74
N LYS A 261 4.36 -13.63 -6.58
CA LYS A 261 3.90 -14.85 -7.23
C LYS A 261 3.81 -14.69 -8.75
N LEU A 262 3.21 -13.60 -9.22
CA LEU A 262 3.05 -13.29 -10.65
C LEU A 262 4.41 -13.15 -11.35
N SER A 263 5.34 -12.47 -10.70
CA SER A 263 6.67 -12.16 -11.23
C SER A 263 7.70 -13.27 -11.00
N GLY A 264 7.31 -14.37 -10.34
CA GLY A 264 8.19 -15.51 -10.10
C GLY A 264 9.37 -15.19 -9.16
N TRP A 265 9.19 -14.28 -8.21
CA TRP A 265 10.23 -13.92 -7.24
C TRP A 265 10.19 -14.81 -6.00
N ILE A 266 11.34 -15.38 -5.64
CA ILE A 266 11.52 -16.19 -4.44
C ILE A 266 12.56 -15.52 -3.54
N LYS A 267 12.19 -15.27 -2.29
CA LYS A 267 13.12 -14.78 -1.28
C LYS A 267 13.99 -15.94 -0.76
N LYS A 268 15.31 -15.78 -0.80
CA LYS A 268 16.30 -16.71 -0.25
C LYS A 268 17.22 -15.96 0.71
N GLY A 269 16.91 -16.01 2.00
CA GLY A 269 17.55 -15.16 3.01
C GLY A 269 17.28 -13.69 2.70
N ASP A 270 18.35 -12.89 2.60
CA ASP A 270 18.28 -11.46 2.27
C ASP A 270 18.37 -11.19 0.76
N THR A 271 18.41 -12.24 -0.05
CA THR A 271 18.52 -12.13 -1.51
C THR A 271 17.23 -12.53 -2.21
N TRP A 272 16.96 -11.93 -3.36
CA TRP A 272 15.87 -12.31 -4.25
C TRP A 272 16.40 -13.15 -5.41
N LYS A 273 15.68 -14.21 -5.75
CA LYS A 273 15.97 -15.03 -6.92
C LYS A 273 14.72 -15.15 -7.79
N ALA A 274 14.86 -14.82 -9.07
CA ALA A 274 13.84 -15.08 -10.07
C ALA A 274 13.73 -16.59 -10.38
N GLN A 275 12.53 -17.05 -10.68
CA GLN A 275 12.29 -18.36 -11.27
C GLN A 275 12.76 -18.38 -12.73
N ASP A 276 13.19 -19.54 -13.21
CA ASP A 276 13.78 -19.69 -14.55
C ASP A 276 12.77 -19.37 -15.68
N ASN A 277 11.47 -19.48 -15.40
CA ASN A 277 10.37 -19.17 -16.32
C ASN A 277 9.71 -17.80 -16.04
N ALA A 278 10.27 -16.98 -15.16
CA ALA A 278 9.73 -15.65 -14.89
C ALA A 278 9.87 -14.74 -16.11
N CYS A 279 8.82 -13.95 -16.38
CA CYS A 279 8.82 -12.98 -17.47
C CYS A 279 9.37 -11.63 -17.01
N PHE A 280 10.39 -11.11 -17.69
CA PHE A 280 10.94 -9.77 -17.43
C PHE A 280 10.89 -8.94 -18.71
N ILE A 281 10.52 -7.67 -18.57
CA ILE A 281 10.45 -6.73 -19.69
C ILE A 281 11.79 -6.08 -20.01
N SER A 282 12.74 -6.14 -19.06
CA SER A 282 14.07 -5.56 -19.19
C SER A 282 15.10 -6.35 -18.38
N ASN A 283 16.39 -6.16 -18.70
CA ASN A 283 17.47 -6.74 -17.92
C ASN A 283 17.58 -6.10 -16.53
N TYR A 284 17.28 -4.80 -16.39
CA TYR A 284 17.32 -4.15 -15.09
C TYR A 284 16.25 -4.70 -14.14
N GLY A 285 15.07 -5.03 -14.69
CA GLY A 285 13.99 -5.67 -13.93
C GLY A 285 14.36 -7.06 -13.40
N THR A 286 15.41 -7.73 -13.89
CA THR A 286 15.84 -9.04 -13.36
C THR A 286 16.66 -8.93 -12.06
N THR A 287 16.89 -7.72 -11.55
CA THR A 287 17.77 -7.53 -10.39
C THR A 287 17.08 -7.85 -9.07
N ASN A 288 15.80 -7.50 -8.92
CA ASN A 288 14.99 -7.71 -7.72
C ASN A 288 13.50 -7.37 -8.01
N PRO A 289 12.56 -7.65 -7.07
CA PRO A 289 11.13 -7.43 -7.31
C PRO A 289 10.70 -5.98 -7.47
N TRP A 290 11.40 -5.03 -6.84
CA TRP A 290 11.06 -3.61 -6.91
C TRP A 290 11.48 -3.01 -8.25
N GLU A 291 12.69 -3.28 -8.74
CA GLU A 291 13.10 -2.85 -10.08
C GLU A 291 12.27 -3.52 -11.18
N ASP A 292 11.88 -4.79 -11.00
CA ASP A 292 10.94 -5.44 -11.90
C ASP A 292 9.61 -4.67 -11.97
N PHE A 293 9.07 -4.28 -10.82
CA PHE A 293 7.82 -3.54 -10.74
C PHE A 293 7.91 -2.18 -11.42
N SER A 294 8.94 -1.38 -11.11
CA SER A 294 9.13 -0.05 -11.69
C SER A 294 9.37 -0.10 -13.19
N GLU A 295 10.16 -1.05 -13.69
CA GLU A 295 10.40 -1.27 -15.11
C GLU A 295 9.12 -1.68 -15.84
N VAL A 296 8.29 -2.52 -15.22
CA VAL A 296 7.02 -2.96 -15.78
C VAL A 296 5.98 -1.84 -15.77
N VAL A 297 5.92 -1.01 -14.73
CA VAL A 297 5.07 0.20 -14.68
C VAL A 297 5.49 1.22 -15.74
N SER A 298 6.80 1.42 -15.92
CA SER A 298 7.36 2.32 -16.93
C SER A 298 7.13 1.79 -18.34
N ALA A 299 7.33 0.49 -18.56
CA ALA A 299 6.98 -0.16 -19.82
C ALA A 299 5.48 -0.08 -20.10
N TYR A 300 4.61 -0.20 -19.09
CA TYR A 300 3.17 0.01 -19.30
C TYR A 300 2.86 1.44 -19.78
N ARG A 301 3.61 2.44 -19.33
CA ARG A 301 3.43 3.84 -19.73
C ARG A 301 3.96 4.15 -21.12
N TYR A 302 5.14 3.62 -21.46
CA TYR A 302 5.90 4.03 -22.66
C TYR A 302 6.00 2.96 -23.75
N ASN A 303 5.82 1.69 -23.40
CA ASN A 303 5.94 0.52 -24.28
C ASN A 303 4.81 -0.50 -23.98
N ALA A 304 3.57 -0.02 -23.83
CA ALA A 304 2.42 -0.82 -23.45
C ALA A 304 2.23 -2.04 -24.37
N GLN A 305 2.42 -1.85 -25.67
CA GLN A 305 2.28 -2.92 -26.66
C GLN A 305 3.36 -4.00 -26.52
N GLY A 306 4.62 -3.60 -26.25
CA GLY A 306 5.70 -4.54 -25.98
C GLY A 306 5.45 -5.35 -24.71
N LEU A 307 5.04 -4.68 -23.63
CA LEU A 307 4.70 -5.36 -22.37
C LEU A 307 3.52 -6.32 -22.54
N LYS A 308 2.46 -5.92 -23.24
CA LYS A 308 1.28 -6.77 -23.52
C LYS A 308 1.64 -8.02 -24.31
N LYS A 309 2.59 -7.92 -25.24
CA LYS A 309 3.08 -9.03 -26.06
C LYS A 309 3.99 -9.96 -25.27
N SER A 310 4.95 -9.41 -24.52
CA SER A 310 6.01 -10.18 -23.86
C SER A 310 5.56 -10.75 -22.51
N CYS A 311 4.92 -9.93 -21.66
CA CYS A 311 4.46 -10.32 -20.33
C CYS A 311 2.96 -9.96 -20.13
N PRO A 312 2.01 -10.63 -20.82
CA PRO A 312 0.59 -10.26 -20.82
C PRO A 312 -0.07 -10.28 -19.43
N GLU A 313 0.38 -11.15 -18.53
CA GLU A 313 -0.18 -11.23 -17.17
C GLU A 313 0.24 -10.04 -16.32
N LYS A 314 1.52 -9.63 -16.41
CA LYS A 314 2.03 -8.39 -15.80
C LYS A 314 1.35 -7.15 -16.36
N TYR A 315 1.14 -7.12 -17.68
CA TYR A 315 0.36 -6.07 -18.32
C TYR A 315 -1.04 -5.93 -17.72
N ALA A 316 -1.77 -7.04 -17.60
CA ALA A 316 -3.11 -7.05 -17.01
C ALA A 316 -3.10 -6.59 -15.55
N PHE A 317 -2.12 -7.06 -14.77
CA PHE A 317 -1.95 -6.65 -13.38
C PHE A 317 -1.74 -5.13 -13.25
N ILE A 318 -0.81 -4.55 -14.01
CA ILE A 318 -0.55 -3.09 -13.96
C ILE A 318 -1.75 -2.30 -14.43
N LYS A 319 -2.42 -2.73 -15.50
CA LYS A 319 -3.68 -2.11 -15.96
C LYS A 319 -4.69 -2.05 -14.84
N ASP A 320 -4.96 -3.16 -14.17
CA ASP A 320 -6.07 -3.26 -13.24
C ASP A 320 -5.74 -2.72 -11.84
N ARG A 321 -4.51 -2.96 -11.35
CA ARG A 321 -4.11 -2.68 -9.96
C ARG A 321 -3.39 -1.35 -9.76
N VAL A 322 -2.69 -0.85 -10.77
CA VAL A 322 -1.95 0.41 -10.71
C VAL A 322 -2.70 1.49 -11.47
N TYR A 323 -2.95 1.26 -12.75
CA TYR A 323 -3.55 2.24 -13.65
C TYR A 323 -5.06 2.15 -13.72
N GLN A 324 -5.74 1.34 -12.89
CA GLN A 324 -7.19 1.25 -12.76
C GLN A 324 -7.95 1.31 -14.12
N GLY A 325 -7.47 0.57 -15.12
CA GLY A 325 -8.11 0.43 -16.43
C GLY A 325 -7.70 1.44 -17.50
N ILE A 326 -6.84 2.44 -17.23
CA ILE A 326 -6.28 3.30 -18.29
C ILE A 326 -5.32 2.46 -19.14
N GLU A 327 -5.38 2.60 -20.46
CA GLU A 327 -4.56 1.86 -21.41
C GLU A 327 -3.78 2.82 -22.30
N TYR A 328 -2.49 2.54 -22.52
CA TYR A 328 -1.58 3.40 -23.32
C TYR A 328 -1.23 2.78 -24.68
N LEU A 329 -2.15 2.03 -25.27
CA LEU A 329 -1.98 1.49 -26.62
C LEU A 329 -2.33 2.52 -27.71
N ASP A 330 -3.22 3.46 -27.40
CA ASP A 330 -3.66 4.50 -28.32
C ASP A 330 -3.94 5.79 -27.53
N SER A 331 -3.70 6.93 -28.17
CA SER A 331 -3.97 8.26 -27.59
C SER A 331 -5.41 8.45 -27.08
N LYS A 332 -6.39 7.77 -27.68
CA LYS A 332 -7.80 7.81 -27.30
C LYS A 332 -8.10 7.11 -25.99
N LEU A 333 -7.22 6.21 -25.56
CA LEU A 333 -7.40 5.35 -24.37
C LEU A 333 -6.71 5.94 -23.11
N CYS A 334 -5.93 7.00 -23.27
CA CYS A 334 -5.19 7.59 -22.15
C CYS A 334 -6.02 8.51 -21.26
N SER A 335 -7.19 8.94 -21.73
CA SER A 335 -8.07 9.76 -20.91
C SER A 335 -8.80 8.83 -19.94
N PRO A 336 -8.63 9.00 -18.61
CA PRO A 336 -9.57 8.41 -17.68
C PRO A 336 -10.99 8.82 -18.08
N ILE A 337 -11.97 7.97 -17.79
CA ILE A 337 -13.35 8.42 -17.71
C ILE A 337 -13.33 9.65 -16.80
N SER A 338 -13.68 10.83 -17.32
CA SER A 338 -13.65 12.04 -16.49
C SER A 338 -14.47 11.80 -15.22
N MET A 339 -14.02 12.28 -14.06
CA MET A 339 -14.72 12.03 -12.80
C MET A 339 -16.21 12.37 -12.89
N ASN A 340 -16.59 13.45 -13.58
CA ASN A 340 -18.00 13.80 -13.79
C ASN A 340 -18.78 12.73 -14.59
N LYS A 341 -18.14 12.10 -15.59
CA LYS A 341 -18.75 10.98 -16.34
C LYS A 341 -18.83 9.72 -15.48
N LEU A 342 -17.82 9.47 -14.64
CA LEU A 342 -17.84 8.33 -13.72
C LEU A 342 -18.94 8.50 -12.66
N GLU A 343 -19.05 9.70 -12.09
CA GLU A 343 -20.10 10.08 -11.15
C GLU A 343 -21.48 9.98 -11.81
N GLN A 344 -21.62 10.43 -13.06
CA GLN A 344 -22.86 10.25 -13.81
C GLN A 344 -23.20 8.77 -14.02
N VAL A 345 -22.21 7.93 -14.37
CA VAL A 345 -22.39 6.46 -14.46
C VAL A 345 -22.82 5.89 -13.12
N GLN A 346 -22.18 6.29 -12.02
CA GLN A 346 -22.53 5.83 -10.67
C GLN A 346 -23.97 6.19 -10.33
N LYS A 347 -24.40 7.43 -10.61
CA LYS A 347 -25.78 7.90 -10.42
C LYS A 347 -26.79 7.15 -11.27
N ASP A 348 -26.47 6.87 -12.53
CA ASP A 348 -27.36 6.15 -13.42
C ASP A 348 -27.49 4.67 -13.03
N VAL A 349 -26.38 4.02 -12.67
CA VAL A 349 -26.39 2.64 -12.15
C VAL A 349 -27.14 2.58 -10.82
N ALA A 350 -26.95 3.53 -9.91
CA ALA A 350 -27.66 3.57 -8.64
C ALA A 350 -29.18 3.70 -8.85
N ARG A 351 -29.61 4.58 -9.77
CA ARG A 351 -31.03 4.75 -10.11
C ARG A 351 -31.64 3.47 -10.70
N GLU A 352 -30.97 2.86 -11.68
CA GLU A 352 -31.42 1.62 -12.31
C GLU A 352 -31.43 0.44 -11.31
N LEU A 353 -30.47 0.40 -10.38
CA LEU A 353 -30.39 -0.59 -9.32
C LEU A 353 -31.57 -0.48 -8.36
N VAL A 354 -31.86 0.73 -7.88
CA VAL A 354 -32.99 1.03 -6.97
C VAL A 354 -34.30 0.64 -7.63
N GLN A 355 -34.51 1.01 -8.90
CA GLN A 355 -35.70 0.60 -9.64
C GLN A 355 -35.80 -0.93 -9.74
N SER A 356 -34.68 -1.61 -9.98
CA SER A 356 -34.66 -3.07 -10.09
C SER A 356 -34.92 -3.82 -8.78
N ILE A 357 -34.62 -3.18 -7.65
CA ILE A 357 -34.94 -3.66 -6.29
C ILE A 357 -36.45 -3.52 -6.03
N GLU A 358 -37.05 -2.40 -6.45
CA GLU A 358 -38.50 -2.19 -6.28
C GLU A 358 -39.34 -3.21 -7.06
N ASP A 359 -38.85 -3.62 -8.23
CA ASP A 359 -39.55 -4.57 -9.09
C ASP A 359 -39.39 -6.04 -8.63
N LYS A 360 -38.52 -6.33 -7.66
CA LYS A 360 -38.24 -7.69 -7.17
C LYS A 360 -38.63 -7.88 -5.71
N SER A 361 -39.58 -8.78 -5.47
CA SER A 361 -39.73 -9.44 -4.17
C SER A 361 -38.61 -10.46 -4.00
N PHE A 362 -37.57 -10.14 -3.23
CA PHE A 362 -36.57 -11.14 -2.83
C PHE A 362 -37.23 -12.22 -1.98
N SER A 363 -36.93 -13.49 -2.25
CA SER A 363 -37.35 -14.55 -1.34
C SER A 363 -36.47 -14.54 -0.08
N GLN A 364 -37.05 -14.98 1.03
CA GLN A 364 -36.36 -15.14 2.31
C GLN A 364 -35.12 -16.05 2.21
N GLU A 365 -35.12 -17.01 1.28
CA GLU A 365 -34.01 -17.94 1.06
C GLU A 365 -32.83 -17.31 0.31
N GLU A 366 -33.10 -16.41 -0.65
CA GLU A 366 -32.05 -15.69 -1.40
C GLU A 366 -31.23 -14.78 -0.48
N VAL A 367 -31.92 -14.04 0.39
CA VAL A 367 -31.29 -13.13 1.36
C VAL A 367 -30.53 -13.92 2.42
N THR A 368 -31.14 -14.98 2.96
CA THR A 368 -30.55 -15.77 4.05
C THR A 368 -29.36 -16.60 3.58
N GLY A 369 -29.41 -17.15 2.36
CA GLY A 369 -28.29 -17.93 1.80
C GLY A 369 -27.05 -17.07 1.60
N ALA A 370 -27.24 -15.83 1.16
CA ALA A 370 -26.15 -14.99 0.72
C ALA A 370 -25.55 -14.12 1.86
N CYS A 371 -26.32 -13.86 2.93
CA CYS A 371 -25.79 -13.26 4.16
C CYS A 371 -25.39 -14.30 5.24
N ARG A 372 -25.49 -15.62 4.96
CA ARG A 372 -25.28 -16.71 5.93
C ARG A 372 -23.96 -16.61 6.72
N GLY A 373 -22.86 -16.23 6.05
CA GLY A 373 -21.54 -16.09 6.69
C GLY A 373 -21.42 -14.90 7.64
N MET A 374 -22.15 -13.80 7.40
CA MET A 374 -22.16 -12.64 8.30
C MET A 374 -23.12 -12.85 9.48
N ILE A 375 -24.30 -13.42 9.21
CA ILE A 375 -25.32 -13.72 10.22
C ILE A 375 -24.79 -14.69 11.29
N GLN A 376 -23.90 -15.62 10.91
CA GLN A 376 -23.36 -16.61 11.84
C GLN A 376 -22.28 -16.07 12.79
N HIS A 377 -21.70 -14.90 12.56
CA HIS A 377 -20.47 -14.48 13.27
C HIS A 377 -20.57 -13.17 14.06
N TYR A 378 -21.65 -12.38 13.92
CA TYR A 378 -21.81 -11.13 14.67
C TYR A 378 -23.27 -10.85 15.08
N PRO A 379 -23.54 -10.32 16.29
CA PRO A 379 -24.78 -9.63 16.59
C PRO A 379 -24.77 -8.28 15.86
N VAL A 380 -25.48 -8.21 14.74
CA VAL A 380 -25.32 -7.19 13.69
C VAL A 380 -25.93 -5.83 14.09
N ALA A 381 -25.19 -4.73 13.89
CA ALA A 381 -25.74 -3.37 13.91
C ALA A 381 -26.49 -3.07 12.59
N ARG A 382 -27.61 -2.31 12.61
CA ARG A 382 -28.48 -2.04 11.44
C ARG A 382 -27.73 -1.58 10.16
N ASN A 383 -26.57 -0.96 10.29
CA ASN A 383 -25.79 -0.42 9.17
C ASN A 383 -25.09 -1.51 8.34
N GLU A 384 -24.81 -2.69 8.91
CA GLU A 384 -24.11 -3.79 8.21
C GLU A 384 -25.07 -4.64 7.34
N VAL A 385 -26.37 -4.64 7.65
CA VAL A 385 -27.40 -5.32 6.85
C VAL A 385 -27.61 -4.62 5.50
N ALA A 386 -27.58 -3.29 5.47
CA ALA A 386 -27.62 -2.49 4.24
C ALA A 386 -26.42 -2.83 3.33
N PHE A 387 -25.25 -3.05 3.93
CA PHE A 387 -24.03 -3.44 3.21
C PHE A 387 -24.15 -4.83 2.58
N CYS A 388 -24.82 -5.78 3.25
CA CYS A 388 -25.10 -7.10 2.66
C CYS A 388 -26.03 -6.98 1.44
N GLY A 389 -27.14 -6.24 1.53
CA GLY A 389 -28.08 -6.07 0.42
C GLY A 389 -27.47 -5.42 -0.82
N VAL A 390 -26.68 -4.36 -0.62
CA VAL A 390 -25.98 -3.66 -1.73
C VAL A 390 -24.92 -4.55 -2.36
N LYS A 391 -24.12 -5.28 -1.56
CA LYS A 391 -23.07 -6.18 -2.07
C LYS A 391 -23.66 -7.37 -2.84
N LEU A 392 -24.75 -7.94 -2.35
CA LEU A 392 -25.48 -9.02 -3.03
C LEU A 392 -26.03 -8.58 -4.39
N HIS A 393 -26.54 -7.35 -4.46
CA HIS A 393 -27.04 -6.84 -5.72
C HIS A 393 -25.88 -6.47 -6.67
N ALA A 394 -24.85 -5.78 -6.19
CA ALA A 394 -23.64 -5.43 -6.92
C ALA A 394 -22.99 -6.62 -7.64
N GLU A 395 -22.98 -7.79 -7.01
CA GLU A 395 -22.39 -9.01 -7.57
C GLU A 395 -23.32 -9.79 -8.51
N SER A 396 -24.61 -9.44 -8.54
CA SER A 396 -25.60 -10.06 -9.43
C SER A 396 -25.24 -9.85 -10.91
N SER A 397 -25.57 -10.84 -11.74
CA SER A 397 -25.39 -10.75 -13.19
C SER A 397 -26.08 -9.51 -13.78
N LYS A 398 -27.26 -9.15 -13.25
CA LYS A 398 -28.02 -7.97 -13.66
C LYS A 398 -27.27 -6.67 -13.34
N THR A 399 -26.70 -6.51 -12.15
CA THR A 399 -25.96 -5.28 -11.81
C THR A 399 -24.66 -5.16 -12.59
N LYS A 400 -23.95 -6.27 -12.82
CA LYS A 400 -22.79 -6.29 -13.73
C LYS A 400 -23.19 -5.87 -15.15
N GLU A 401 -24.35 -6.30 -15.63
CA GLU A 401 -24.89 -5.88 -16.92
C GLU A 401 -25.23 -4.37 -16.94
N LEU A 402 -25.91 -3.85 -15.93
CA LEU A 402 -26.24 -2.42 -15.82
C LEU A 402 -24.97 -1.55 -15.78
N ILE A 403 -23.97 -1.95 -14.99
CA ILE A 403 -22.66 -1.25 -14.96
C ILE A 403 -22.01 -1.28 -16.35
N ASN A 404 -22.01 -2.43 -17.03
CA ASN A 404 -21.42 -2.53 -18.35
C ASN A 404 -22.17 -1.66 -19.38
N GLN A 405 -23.51 -1.60 -19.31
CA GLN A 405 -24.33 -0.75 -20.17
C GLN A 405 -24.06 0.74 -19.90
N ALA A 406 -23.98 1.15 -18.62
CA ALA A 406 -23.71 2.53 -18.23
C ALA A 406 -22.29 2.98 -18.61
N LEU A 407 -21.29 2.12 -18.41
CA LEU A 407 -19.91 2.37 -18.89
C LEU A 407 -19.90 2.56 -20.41
N LYS A 408 -20.60 1.71 -21.17
CA LYS A 408 -20.71 1.83 -22.63
C LYS A 408 -21.37 3.14 -23.05
N LYS A 409 -22.39 3.63 -22.33
CA LYS A 409 -23.08 4.93 -22.60
C LYS A 409 -22.11 6.11 -22.50
N VAL A 410 -21.13 6.07 -21.61
CA VAL A 410 -20.13 7.16 -21.47
C VAL A 410 -18.86 6.95 -22.32
N GLY A 411 -18.87 5.95 -23.19
CA GLY A 411 -17.74 5.60 -24.05
C GLY A 411 -16.61 4.90 -23.31
N ALA A 412 -16.89 4.28 -22.16
CA ALA A 412 -15.93 3.54 -21.37
C ALA A 412 -16.03 2.04 -21.59
N GLU A 413 -14.89 1.35 -21.64
CA GLU A 413 -14.88 -0.10 -21.69
C GLU A 413 -15.25 -0.71 -20.32
N PRO A 414 -16.04 -1.79 -20.29
CA PRO A 414 -16.41 -2.50 -19.06
C PRO A 414 -15.25 -3.37 -18.54
N THR A 415 -14.15 -2.75 -18.15
CA THR A 415 -13.01 -3.43 -17.51
C THR A 415 -13.34 -3.74 -16.05
N SER A 416 -12.61 -4.69 -15.44
CA SER A 416 -12.75 -5.01 -14.02
C SER A 416 -12.47 -3.81 -13.12
N ALA A 417 -11.48 -2.99 -13.49
CA ALA A 417 -11.18 -1.75 -12.77
C ALA A 417 -12.32 -0.72 -12.88
N ASN A 418 -12.84 -0.46 -14.08
CA ASN A 418 -13.96 0.47 -14.24
C ASN A 418 -15.21 -0.02 -13.50
N ARG A 419 -15.47 -1.33 -13.50
CA ARG A 419 -16.54 -1.92 -12.69
C ARG A 419 -16.32 -1.70 -11.20
N ASN A 420 -15.12 -1.98 -10.68
CA ASN A 420 -14.81 -1.79 -9.27
C ASN A 420 -14.90 -0.32 -8.87
N MET A 421 -14.42 0.60 -9.70
CA MET A 421 -14.56 2.05 -9.45
C MET A 421 -16.02 2.50 -9.40
N VAL A 422 -16.84 2.00 -10.33
CA VAL A 422 -18.29 2.27 -10.29
C VAL A 422 -18.87 1.68 -9.01
N LEU A 423 -18.52 0.44 -8.64
CA LEU A 423 -19.03 -0.22 -7.43
C LEU A 423 -18.61 0.48 -6.13
N GLU A 424 -17.36 0.89 -6.00
CA GLU A 424 -16.85 1.59 -4.82
C GLU A 424 -17.56 2.93 -4.64
N GLY A 425 -17.66 3.74 -5.70
CA GLY A 425 -18.40 5.00 -5.61
C GLY A 425 -19.92 4.81 -5.55
N LEU A 426 -20.47 3.69 -6.04
CA LEU A 426 -21.89 3.36 -5.85
C LEU A 426 -22.20 3.15 -4.37
N VAL A 427 -21.29 2.53 -3.61
CA VAL A 427 -21.47 2.39 -2.15
C VAL A 427 -21.49 3.76 -1.49
N ASP A 428 -20.57 4.65 -1.85
CA ASP A 428 -20.53 6.01 -1.29
C ASP A 428 -21.77 6.84 -1.71
N GLU A 429 -22.20 6.73 -2.98
CA GLU A 429 -23.38 7.39 -3.52
C GLU A 429 -24.69 6.80 -2.97
N LEU A 430 -24.68 5.60 -2.41
CA LEU A 430 -25.81 5.05 -1.65
C LEU A 430 -25.80 5.46 -0.17
N LEU A 431 -24.68 6.00 0.35
CA LEU A 431 -24.46 6.25 1.78
C LEU A 431 -24.40 7.74 2.18
N LEU A 432 -24.24 8.69 1.26
CA LEU A 432 -24.13 10.14 1.56
C LEU A 432 -25.50 10.88 1.49
N ASN A 433 -25.54 12.24 1.54
CA ASN A 433 -26.78 13.05 1.64
C ASN A 433 -27.13 13.95 0.41
N ASP A 434 -28.08 13.51 -0.41
CA ASP A 434 -28.68 14.12 -1.64
C ASP A 434 -30.21 13.85 -1.60
N PRO A 435 -31.09 14.69 -2.17
CA PRO A 435 -32.52 14.40 -2.32
C PRO A 435 -32.85 13.02 -2.93
N LEU A 436 -32.07 12.56 -3.91
CA LEU A 436 -32.17 11.19 -4.45
C LEU A 436 -31.79 10.16 -3.38
N GLN A 437 -30.85 10.50 -2.49
CA GLN A 437 -30.49 9.67 -1.35
C GLN A 437 -31.53 9.66 -0.25
N GLN A 438 -32.35 10.69 -0.05
CA GLN A 438 -33.50 10.58 0.85
C GLN A 438 -34.50 9.54 0.35
N GLU A 439 -34.75 9.54 -0.96
CA GLU A 439 -35.60 8.53 -1.60
C GLU A 439 -34.97 7.12 -1.50
N ILE A 440 -33.68 6.98 -1.83
CA ILE A 440 -32.95 5.72 -1.72
C ILE A 440 -32.86 5.26 -0.26
N SER A 441 -32.58 6.15 0.69
CA SER A 441 -32.48 5.83 2.12
C SER A 441 -33.84 5.45 2.70
N GLN A 442 -34.92 6.11 2.32
CA GLN A 442 -36.28 5.70 2.69
C GLN A 442 -36.61 4.31 2.13
N LYS A 443 -36.28 4.06 0.85
CA LYS A 443 -36.50 2.77 0.19
C LYS A 443 -35.62 1.66 0.78
N MET A 444 -34.35 1.93 1.05
CA MET A 444 -33.41 1.04 1.75
C MET A 444 -33.82 0.80 3.19
N THR A 445 -34.39 1.80 3.88
CA THR A 445 -34.97 1.63 5.22
C THR A 445 -36.16 0.67 5.16
N LYS A 446 -37.03 0.79 4.15
CA LYS A 446 -38.15 -0.13 3.94
C LYS A 446 -37.68 -1.55 3.59
N LEU A 447 -36.64 -1.67 2.77
CA LEU A 447 -35.99 -2.96 2.47
C LEU A 447 -35.37 -3.56 3.73
N ASN A 448 -34.62 -2.77 4.52
CA ASN A 448 -34.03 -3.19 5.78
C ASN A 448 -35.10 -3.61 6.79
N GLN A 449 -36.22 -2.90 6.88
CA GLN A 449 -37.37 -3.31 7.70
C GLN A 449 -37.93 -4.66 7.23
N THR A 450 -38.06 -4.86 5.92
CA THR A 450 -38.52 -6.13 5.34
C THR A 450 -37.55 -7.27 5.65
N VAL A 451 -36.24 -7.02 5.47
CA VAL A 451 -35.17 -7.99 5.78
C VAL A 451 -35.11 -8.29 7.29
N SER A 452 -35.22 -7.27 8.15
CA SER A 452 -35.27 -7.44 9.60
C SER A 452 -36.48 -8.25 10.02
N GLN A 453 -37.67 -7.99 9.47
CA GLN A 453 -38.87 -8.79 9.71
C GLN A 453 -38.72 -10.24 9.26
N ILE A 454 -38.07 -10.46 8.11
CA ILE A 454 -37.75 -11.80 7.62
C ILE A 454 -36.78 -12.52 8.57
N VAL A 455 -35.75 -11.83 9.05
CA VAL A 455 -34.75 -12.38 9.98
C VAL A 455 -35.37 -12.66 11.35
N GLU A 456 -36.15 -11.72 11.90
CA GLU A 456 -36.88 -11.89 13.15
C GLU A 456 -37.85 -13.07 13.06
N LYS A 457 -38.61 -13.19 11.96
CA LYS A 457 -39.49 -14.33 11.71
C LYS A 457 -38.71 -15.65 11.60
N SER A 458 -37.57 -15.67 10.90
CA SER A 458 -36.69 -16.85 10.87
C SER A 458 -36.18 -17.23 12.26
N PHE A 459 -35.86 -16.25 13.11
CA PHE A 459 -35.44 -16.47 14.49
C PHE A 459 -36.59 -16.94 15.39
N GLU A 460 -37.79 -16.39 15.22
CA GLU A 460 -39.00 -16.83 15.91
C GLU A 460 -39.38 -18.25 15.50
N ASP A 461 -39.31 -18.58 14.20
CA ASP A 461 -39.53 -19.92 13.68
C ASP A 461 -38.46 -20.89 14.22
N ALA A 462 -37.18 -20.50 14.24
CA ALA A 462 -36.11 -21.30 14.82
C ALA A 462 -36.25 -21.49 16.35
N ASN A 463 -36.72 -20.47 17.07
CA ASN A 463 -36.98 -20.53 18.50
C ASN A 463 -38.27 -21.30 18.82
N ALA A 464 -39.28 -21.28 17.95
CA ALA A 464 -40.48 -22.11 18.06
C ALA A 464 -40.15 -23.62 17.95
N PHE A 465 -39.00 -23.96 17.34
CA PHE A 465 -38.44 -25.30 17.33
C PHE A 465 -37.64 -25.67 18.60
N THR A 466 -37.35 -24.72 19.49
CA THR A 466 -36.70 -25.02 20.78
C THR A 466 -37.71 -25.42 21.85
N ARG A 467 -38.25 -26.65 21.74
CA ARG A 467 -38.80 -27.34 22.93
C ARG A 467 -37.65 -27.75 23.87
N PRO A 468 -37.91 -27.95 25.17
CA PRO A 468 -36.89 -28.40 26.12
C PRO A 468 -36.24 -29.68 25.60
N LEU A 469 -34.91 -29.64 25.42
CA LEU A 469 -34.13 -30.78 24.97
C LEU A 469 -34.36 -31.95 25.93
N THR A 470 -34.83 -33.06 25.38
CA THR A 470 -34.99 -34.32 26.09
C THR A 470 -33.62 -34.98 26.28
N ALA A 471 -33.50 -35.94 27.20
CA ALA A 471 -32.24 -36.67 27.43
C ALA A 471 -31.69 -37.34 26.15
N THR A 472 -32.55 -37.62 25.18
CA THR A 472 -32.18 -38.11 23.84
C THR A 472 -31.40 -37.10 22.99
N ASP A 473 -31.61 -35.79 23.21
CA ASP A 473 -30.96 -34.74 22.42
C ASP A 473 -29.51 -34.47 22.86
N TYR A 474 -29.17 -34.77 24.13
CA TYR A 474 -27.79 -34.71 24.63
C TYR A 474 -26.89 -35.81 24.04
N SER A 475 -27.46 -36.99 23.75
CA SER A 475 -26.74 -38.07 23.06
C SER A 475 -26.37 -37.68 21.64
N TRP A 476 -27.21 -36.90 20.97
CA TRP A 476 -27.00 -36.47 19.58
C TRP A 476 -25.88 -35.42 19.47
N ARG A 477 -25.79 -34.52 20.46
CA ARG A 477 -24.77 -33.47 20.53
C ARG A 477 -23.35 -34.03 20.75
N LEU A 478 -23.22 -35.08 21.56
CA LEU A 478 -21.95 -35.78 21.80
C LEU A 478 -21.44 -36.57 20.57
N GLU A 479 -22.33 -37.11 19.74
CA GLU A 479 -21.93 -37.71 18.45
C GLU A 479 -21.58 -36.65 17.40
N PHE A 480 -22.26 -35.51 17.41
CA PHE A 480 -21.98 -34.40 16.51
C PHE A 480 -20.59 -33.79 16.74
N GLU A 481 -20.18 -33.61 18.00
CA GLU A 481 -18.83 -33.13 18.35
C GLU A 481 -17.73 -34.12 17.95
N LYS A 482 -18.00 -35.44 18.05
CA LYS A 482 -17.07 -36.48 17.56
C LYS A 482 -16.89 -36.46 16.04
N CYS A 483 -17.96 -36.25 15.27
CA CYS A 483 -17.85 -36.16 13.80
C CYS A 483 -17.15 -34.86 13.35
N SER A 484 -17.24 -33.79 14.14
CA SER A 484 -16.62 -32.50 13.83
C SER A 484 -15.09 -32.54 13.91
N GLY A 485 -14.54 -33.32 14.84
CA GLY A 485 -13.08 -33.52 14.96
C GLY A 485 -12.45 -34.22 13.75
N ALA A 486 -13.11 -35.23 13.19
CA ALA A 486 -12.59 -35.96 12.02
C ALA A 486 -12.54 -35.11 10.74
N LEU A 487 -13.41 -34.09 10.64
CA LEU A 487 -13.42 -33.13 9.52
C LEU A 487 -12.20 -32.18 9.59
N PHE A 488 -11.81 -31.76 10.80
CA PHE A 488 -10.64 -30.91 11.02
C PHE A 488 -9.31 -31.64 10.80
N GLU A 489 -9.30 -32.98 10.93
CA GLU A 489 -8.12 -33.82 10.66
C GLU A 489 -8.00 -34.28 9.19
N GLY A 490 -8.93 -33.89 8.30
CA GLY A 490 -8.84 -34.20 6.87
C GLY A 490 -9.12 -35.65 6.49
N LYS A 491 -9.79 -36.44 7.35
CA LYS A 491 -10.05 -37.87 7.12
C LYS A 491 -11.40 -38.10 6.43
N ALA A 492 -11.42 -37.88 5.11
CA ALA A 492 -12.63 -37.88 4.29
C ALA A 492 -13.51 -39.15 4.38
N LYS A 493 -12.89 -40.33 4.54
CA LYS A 493 -13.63 -41.62 4.61
C LYS A 493 -14.44 -41.73 5.91
N GLU A 494 -13.84 -41.33 7.04
CA GLU A 494 -14.49 -41.38 8.35
C GLU A 494 -15.60 -40.34 8.47
N THR A 495 -15.43 -39.18 7.81
CA THR A 495 -16.48 -38.18 7.66
C THR A 495 -17.71 -38.75 6.93
N LEU A 496 -17.50 -39.43 5.81
CA LEU A 496 -18.58 -40.03 5.01
C LEU A 496 -19.29 -41.16 5.77
N GLU A 497 -18.54 -42.00 6.48
CA GLU A 497 -19.11 -43.06 7.33
C GLU A 497 -19.89 -42.49 8.54
N CYS A 498 -19.46 -41.35 9.10
CA CYS A 498 -20.21 -40.61 10.14
C CYS A 498 -21.54 -40.07 9.59
N GLN A 499 -21.50 -39.42 8.42
CA GLN A 499 -22.69 -38.85 7.78
C GLN A 499 -23.72 -39.91 7.40
N ALA A 500 -23.29 -41.08 6.93
CA ALA A 500 -24.18 -42.21 6.65
C ALA A 500 -24.89 -42.73 7.90
N LYS A 501 -24.18 -42.82 9.04
CA LYS A 501 -24.78 -43.22 10.33
C LYS A 501 -25.81 -42.20 10.84
N GLN A 502 -25.56 -40.91 10.64
CA GLN A 502 -26.50 -39.84 11.00
C GLN A 502 -27.81 -39.92 10.20
N ILE A 503 -27.73 -40.24 8.91
CA ILE A 503 -28.91 -40.39 8.05
C ILE A 503 -29.75 -41.62 8.49
N ILE A 504 -29.10 -42.76 8.79
CA ILE A 504 -29.78 -43.97 9.26
C ILE A 504 -30.43 -43.78 10.63
N ALA A 505 -29.79 -43.04 11.54
CA ALA A 505 -30.34 -42.72 12.86
C ALA A 505 -31.57 -41.79 12.77
N LYS A 506 -31.55 -40.84 11.83
CA LYS A 506 -32.67 -39.91 11.56
C LYS A 506 -33.89 -40.61 10.95
N ASP A 507 -33.67 -41.67 10.17
CA ASP A 507 -34.77 -42.45 9.56
C ASP A 507 -35.46 -43.38 10.59
N ARG A 508 -34.68 -43.96 11.52
CA ARG A 508 -35.22 -44.79 12.62
C ARG A 508 -36.01 -44.00 13.67
N SER A 509 -35.70 -42.73 13.89
CA SER A 509 -36.48 -41.88 14.81
C SER A 509 -37.84 -41.48 14.22
N MET A 510 -37.93 -41.29 12.90
CA MET A 510 -39.19 -41.01 12.21
C MET A 510 -40.13 -42.23 12.15
N GLN A 511 -39.61 -43.44 11.96
CA GLN A 511 -40.45 -44.65 11.90
C GLN A 511 -41.08 -45.06 13.25
N LYS A 512 -40.47 -44.69 14.38
CA LYS A 512 -41.05 -44.94 15.72
C LYS A 512 -42.18 -43.97 16.11
N TRP A 513 -42.41 -42.92 15.34
CA TRP A 513 -43.40 -41.88 15.66
C TRP A 513 -44.79 -42.13 15.05
N ASN A 514 -44.90 -42.99 14.04
CA ASN A 514 -46.16 -43.26 13.33
C ASN A 514 -46.95 -44.49 13.81
N ALA A 515 -46.65 -45.04 14.99
CA ALA A 515 -47.40 -46.16 15.57
C ALA A 515 -47.87 -45.84 16.99
N GLY A 516 -49.01 -45.15 17.12
CA GLY A 516 -49.63 -44.93 18.43
C GLY A 516 -50.80 -43.94 18.47
N GLN A 517 -52.01 -44.46 18.24
CA GLN A 517 -53.32 -44.01 18.75
C GLN A 517 -53.87 -42.62 18.34
N PHE A 518 -54.84 -42.65 17.41
CA PHE A 518 -55.97 -41.72 17.38
C PHE A 518 -57.24 -42.47 17.79
N PRO A 519 -58.13 -41.89 18.61
CA PRO A 519 -59.55 -41.97 18.38
C PRO A 519 -60.05 -40.64 17.77
N GLN A 520 -61.00 -40.79 16.86
CA GLN A 520 -61.66 -39.77 16.06
C GLN A 520 -62.26 -38.62 16.88
N TYR A 521 -62.12 -37.37 16.43
CA TYR A 521 -63.20 -36.37 16.43
C TYR A 521 -62.94 -35.27 15.38
N LYS A 522 -64.05 -34.76 14.83
CA LYS A 522 -64.17 -33.84 13.67
C LYS A 522 -63.98 -32.36 14.09
N LEU A 523 -63.35 -31.55 13.23
CA LEU A 523 -63.62 -30.09 13.12
C LEU A 523 -65.01 -29.90 12.46
N PRO A 524 -65.83 -28.89 12.79
CA PRO A 524 -65.43 -27.49 13.03
C PRO A 524 -66.22 -26.73 14.12
N GLU A 525 -65.54 -25.98 14.99
CA GLU A 525 -66.03 -24.76 15.67
C GLU A 525 -64.88 -24.17 16.49
N ILE A 526 -64.94 -22.87 16.83
CA ILE A 526 -63.90 -22.03 17.46
C ILE A 526 -62.99 -21.29 16.45
N VAL A 527 -63.67 -20.56 15.55
CA VAL A 527 -63.29 -19.16 15.24
C VAL A 527 -64.16 -18.28 16.13
N ALA A 528 -63.73 -18.01 17.36
CA ALA A 528 -64.14 -16.89 18.21
C ALA A 528 -63.37 -16.97 19.54
N GLU A 529 -62.95 -15.82 20.07
CA GLU A 529 -62.30 -15.63 21.39
C GLU A 529 -60.81 -15.93 21.52
N SER A 530 -59.95 -15.11 20.91
CA SER A 530 -58.65 -14.75 21.52
C SER A 530 -58.16 -13.35 21.15
N ALA A 531 -59.10 -12.39 21.07
CA ALA A 531 -58.81 -10.99 21.33
C ALA A 531 -59.10 -10.71 22.80
N LYS A 532 -58.07 -10.74 23.66
CA LYS A 532 -58.04 -10.12 24.99
C LYS A 532 -56.59 -10.11 25.47
N GLY A 533 -55.92 -8.97 25.23
CA GLY A 533 -54.63 -8.70 25.83
C GLY A 533 -54.72 -8.70 27.35
N GLN A 534 -53.69 -9.24 28.00
CA GLN A 534 -53.23 -8.92 29.35
C GLN A 534 -52.06 -9.84 29.69
N PHE A 535 -50.82 -9.44 29.37
CA PHE A 535 -49.61 -9.86 30.09
C PHE A 535 -48.47 -8.87 29.81
N ALA A 536 -48.75 -7.58 30.04
CA ALA A 536 -47.77 -6.49 29.98
C ALA A 536 -47.82 -5.70 31.29
N LYS A 537 -47.34 -6.30 32.40
CA LYS A 537 -47.00 -5.55 33.63
C LYS A 537 -46.11 -6.25 34.65
N ALA A 538 -45.45 -7.36 34.29
CA ALA A 538 -44.53 -8.06 35.21
C ALA A 538 -43.13 -8.29 34.62
N ARG A 539 -42.81 -7.70 33.47
CA ARG A 539 -41.52 -7.89 32.77
C ARG A 539 -40.66 -6.64 32.65
N GLU A 540 -41.20 -5.45 32.94
CA GLU A 540 -40.44 -4.20 32.87
C GLU A 540 -39.53 -3.97 34.09
N GLU A 541 -39.91 -4.41 35.29
CA GLU A 541 -39.11 -4.11 36.50
C GLU A 541 -37.83 -4.95 36.62
N LYS A 542 -37.77 -6.15 36.02
CA LYS A 542 -36.55 -6.98 35.99
C LYS A 542 -35.60 -6.66 34.83
N LEU A 543 -36.11 -6.07 33.75
CA LEU A 543 -35.27 -5.63 32.62
C LEU A 543 -34.54 -4.33 32.96
N LEU A 544 -35.16 -3.45 33.75
CA LEU A 544 -34.56 -2.20 34.21
C LEU A 544 -33.40 -2.44 35.19
N GLU A 545 -33.47 -3.46 36.04
CA GLU A 545 -32.37 -3.83 36.95
C GLU A 545 -31.16 -4.48 36.24
N TYR A 546 -31.38 -5.07 35.06
CA TYR A 546 -30.33 -5.69 34.23
C TYR A 546 -29.62 -4.67 33.32
N VAL A 547 -30.36 -3.69 32.80
CA VAL A 547 -29.82 -2.60 31.96
C VAL A 547 -29.02 -1.60 32.78
N LEU A 548 -29.37 -1.38 34.06
CA LEU A 548 -28.64 -0.47 34.96
C LEU A 548 -27.32 -1.03 35.52
N LYS A 549 -26.92 -2.26 35.16
CA LYS A 549 -25.67 -2.91 35.60
C LYS A 549 -24.61 -3.07 34.50
N GLN A 550 -24.82 -2.51 33.31
CA GLN A 550 -23.81 -2.51 32.23
C GLN A 550 -22.98 -1.22 32.29
N PRO A 551 -21.63 -1.29 32.23
CA PRO A 551 -20.79 -0.09 32.25
C PRO A 551 -21.07 0.77 31.02
N SER A 552 -21.08 2.08 31.21
CA SER A 552 -21.34 3.04 30.13
C SER A 552 -20.21 2.99 29.08
N ALA A 553 -20.50 3.38 27.84
CA ALA A 553 -19.50 3.49 26.77
C ALA A 553 -18.29 4.38 27.15
N GLN A 554 -18.47 5.27 28.13
CA GLN A 554 -17.43 6.10 28.70
C GLN A 554 -16.44 5.29 29.57
N GLU A 555 -16.94 4.34 30.38
CA GLU A 555 -16.09 3.45 31.21
C GLU A 555 -15.29 2.45 30.36
N ALA A 556 -15.88 1.92 29.28
CA ALA A 556 -15.16 1.06 28.33
C ALA A 556 -14.01 1.81 27.63
N LYS A 557 -14.24 3.10 27.30
CA LYS A 557 -13.22 3.98 26.73
C LYS A 557 -12.11 4.29 27.74
N GLU A 558 -12.44 4.51 29.01
CA GLU A 558 -11.45 4.74 30.07
C GLU A 558 -10.59 3.50 30.36
N ILE A 559 -11.18 2.29 30.30
CA ILE A 559 -10.45 1.03 30.41
C ILE A 559 -9.45 0.87 29.25
N MET A 560 -9.88 1.09 28.01
CA MET A 560 -8.99 1.00 26.84
C MET A 560 -7.86 2.04 26.85
N VAL A 561 -8.15 3.27 27.29
CA VAL A 561 -7.13 4.32 27.43
C VAL A 561 -6.13 3.96 28.51
N LYS A 562 -6.57 3.37 29.62
CA LYS A 562 -5.70 2.93 30.71
C LYS A 562 -4.79 1.76 30.28
N ASP A 563 -5.33 0.80 29.53
CA ASP A 563 -4.59 -0.36 29.01
C ASP A 563 -3.52 0.06 27.98
N PHE A 564 -3.87 1.02 27.09
CA PHE A 564 -2.92 1.63 26.16
C PHE A 564 -1.82 2.43 26.88
N GLN A 565 -2.17 3.16 27.94
CA GLN A 565 -1.18 3.90 28.74
C GLN A 565 -0.23 2.98 29.52
N GLU A 566 -0.70 1.81 29.97
CA GLU A 566 0.14 0.79 30.62
C GLU A 566 1.07 0.09 29.62
N GLN A 567 0.61 -0.23 28.41
CA GLN A 567 1.49 -0.75 27.34
C GLN A 567 2.59 0.26 26.95
N MET A 568 2.26 1.55 26.88
CA MET A 568 3.23 2.61 26.58
C MET A 568 4.20 2.87 27.75
N ARG A 569 3.80 2.62 29.00
CA ARG A 569 4.73 2.62 30.15
C ARG A 569 5.71 1.44 30.08
N GLY A 570 5.25 0.25 29.68
CA GLY A 570 6.10 -0.93 29.47
C GLY A 570 7.20 -0.68 28.43
N HIS A 571 6.85 -0.10 27.29
CA HIS A 571 7.82 0.26 26.24
C HIS A 571 8.81 1.35 26.67
N ARG A 572 8.37 2.39 27.40
CA ARG A 572 9.30 3.37 27.99
C ARG A 572 10.23 2.75 29.03
N TYR A 573 9.73 1.82 29.83
CA TYR A 573 10.53 1.12 30.84
C TYR A 573 11.61 0.26 30.17
N GLU A 574 11.31 -0.41 29.05
CA GLU A 574 12.27 -1.25 28.33
C GLU A 574 13.36 -0.43 27.58
N VAL A 575 12.99 0.70 26.98
CA VAL A 575 13.95 1.64 26.38
C VAL A 575 14.82 2.28 27.48
N SER A 576 14.22 2.72 28.59
CA SER A 576 14.95 3.28 29.73
C SER A 576 15.85 2.24 30.42
N ARG A 577 15.46 0.95 30.44
CA ARG A 577 16.28 -0.18 30.93
C ARG A 577 17.48 -0.43 30.03
N LYS A 578 17.32 -0.41 28.71
CA LYS A 578 18.43 -0.58 27.74
C LYS A 578 19.41 0.60 27.79
N VAL A 579 18.90 1.82 27.95
CA VAL A 579 19.73 3.03 28.15
C VAL A 579 20.42 3.01 29.52
N SER A 580 19.76 2.51 30.58
CA SER A 580 20.39 2.31 31.90
C SER A 580 21.49 1.26 31.84
N GLN A 581 21.26 0.12 31.18
CA GLN A 581 22.28 -0.92 30.98
C GLN A 581 23.51 -0.40 30.24
N LEU A 582 23.32 0.43 29.19
CA LEU A 582 24.41 1.12 28.50
C LEU A 582 25.18 2.10 29.39
N ASN A 583 24.50 2.79 30.31
CA ASN A 583 25.12 3.71 31.25
C ASN A 583 25.80 2.99 32.43
N ASP A 584 25.35 1.78 32.77
CA ASP A 584 25.98 0.95 33.79
C ASP A 584 27.23 0.25 33.23
N TRP A 585 27.25 -0.11 31.94
CA TRP A 585 28.47 -0.62 31.28
C TRP A 585 29.60 0.42 31.19
N LYS A 586 29.27 1.71 31.12
CA LYS A 586 30.26 2.80 31.18
C LYS A 586 30.94 2.95 32.54
N LYS A 587 30.40 2.32 33.60
CA LYS A 587 30.94 2.39 34.96
C LYS A 587 31.79 1.17 35.33
N LEU A 588 31.81 0.14 34.48
CA LEU A 588 32.57 -1.07 34.72
C LEU A 588 34.04 -0.83 34.41
N THR A 589 34.91 -1.40 35.24
CA THR A 589 36.33 -1.53 34.88
C THR A 589 36.48 -2.48 33.68
N PRO A 590 37.58 -2.38 32.91
CA PRO A 590 37.84 -3.28 31.78
C PRO A 590 37.76 -4.77 32.17
N GLU A 591 38.20 -5.15 33.38
CA GLU A 591 38.10 -6.51 33.88
C GLU A 591 36.66 -6.96 34.14
N GLU A 592 35.84 -6.11 34.75
CA GLU A 592 34.43 -6.40 35.02
C GLU A 592 33.61 -6.49 33.73
N PHE A 593 33.92 -5.64 32.75
CA PHE A 593 33.32 -5.67 31.43
C PHE A 593 33.68 -6.97 30.69
N CYS A 594 34.97 -7.37 30.62
CA CYS A 594 35.37 -8.61 29.96
C CYS A 594 34.80 -9.85 30.69
N ALA A 595 34.68 -9.85 32.03
CA ALA A 595 34.11 -10.96 32.80
C ALA A 595 32.59 -11.12 32.62
N GLN A 596 31.85 -10.02 32.50
CA GLN A 596 30.40 -10.07 32.21
C GLN A 596 30.10 -10.46 30.76
N THR A 597 31.00 -10.13 29.83
CA THR A 597 30.82 -10.42 28.39
C THR A 597 31.27 -11.85 28.03
N TYR A 598 32.26 -12.38 28.74
CA TYR A 598 32.78 -13.74 28.56
C TYR A 598 32.79 -14.47 29.90
N GLY A 599 31.71 -15.22 30.17
CA GLY A 599 31.65 -16.11 31.33
C GLY A 599 32.80 -17.11 31.32
N ALA A 600 33.39 -17.34 32.49
CA ALA A 600 34.53 -18.24 32.67
C ALA A 600 34.25 -19.64 32.07
N GLY A 601 34.98 -19.99 31.01
CA GLY A 601 35.18 -21.40 30.62
C GLY A 601 34.37 -21.97 29.46
N THR A 602 34.04 -21.21 28.41
CA THR A 602 33.50 -21.81 27.17
C THR A 602 34.21 -21.29 25.92
N THR A 603 34.62 -22.22 25.04
CA THR A 603 35.23 -21.94 23.74
C THR A 603 34.17 -21.68 22.67
N PHE A 604 34.47 -20.74 21.77
CA PHE A 604 33.57 -20.09 20.80
C PHE A 604 33.01 -20.99 19.67
N THR A 605 33.24 -22.30 19.68
CA THR A 605 32.85 -23.21 18.59
C THR A 605 31.44 -23.80 18.67
N ASP A 606 30.72 -23.65 19.79
CA ASP A 606 29.48 -24.41 20.00
C ASP A 606 28.16 -23.62 19.84
N TYR A 607 28.18 -22.32 19.56
CA TYR A 607 26.93 -21.52 19.56
C TYR A 607 26.46 -20.97 18.20
N TYR A 608 27.33 -20.84 17.20
CA TYR A 608 26.93 -20.32 15.87
C TYR A 608 27.75 -20.93 14.74
N GLY A 609 27.39 -22.13 14.31
CA GLY A 609 28.00 -22.74 13.13
C GLY A 609 27.54 -22.09 11.83
N VAL A 610 28.12 -20.94 11.42
CA VAL A 610 28.33 -20.51 10.01
C VAL A 610 29.49 -19.49 9.95
N LYS A 611 30.36 -19.67 8.96
CA LYS A 611 31.54 -18.85 8.62
C LYS A 611 31.16 -17.49 8.03
N SER A 612 31.72 -16.40 8.54
CA SER A 612 31.88 -15.13 7.82
C SER A 612 33.22 -14.46 8.18
N GLY A 613 33.95 -13.98 7.18
CA GLY A 613 35.25 -13.34 7.34
C GLY A 613 35.17 -11.93 7.95
N ALA A 614 35.74 -11.78 9.14
CA ALA A 614 36.30 -10.60 9.83
C ALA A 614 35.42 -9.33 10.08
N PRO A 615 35.70 -8.51 11.14
CA PRO A 615 36.84 -8.57 12.07
C PRO A 615 36.41 -8.64 13.56
N ILE A 616 36.38 -9.85 14.13
CA ILE A 616 36.31 -10.06 15.61
C ILE A 616 37.67 -9.81 16.29
N SER A 617 38.71 -9.46 15.51
CA SER A 617 40.08 -9.31 15.99
C SER A 617 40.31 -8.12 16.92
N GLY A 618 39.45 -7.10 16.91
CA GLY A 618 39.60 -5.91 17.76
C GLY A 618 39.32 -6.21 19.24
N PHE A 619 38.10 -6.69 19.54
CA PHE A 619 37.66 -6.97 20.91
C PHE A 619 38.44 -8.10 21.57
N GLN A 620 38.75 -9.15 20.81
CA GLN A 620 39.50 -10.28 21.33
C GLN A 620 40.95 -9.88 21.64
N LYS A 621 41.55 -8.98 20.86
CA LYS A 621 42.87 -8.40 21.15
C LYS A 621 42.84 -7.54 22.42
N VAL A 622 41.82 -6.71 22.61
CA VAL A 622 41.68 -5.86 23.82
C VAL A 622 41.53 -6.69 25.10
N CYS A 623 40.65 -7.72 25.12
CA CYS A 623 40.53 -8.56 26.31
C CYS A 623 41.76 -9.49 26.50
N THR A 624 42.47 -9.88 25.44
CA THR A 624 43.72 -10.67 25.54
C THR A 624 44.90 -9.81 26.03
N GLU A 625 44.99 -8.55 25.61
CA GLU A 625 45.98 -7.57 26.11
C GLU A 625 45.70 -7.20 27.58
N ALA A 626 44.44 -7.00 27.96
CA ALA A 626 44.06 -6.77 29.35
C ALA A 626 44.37 -7.97 30.26
N GLN A 627 44.14 -9.21 29.80
CA GLN A 627 44.45 -10.42 30.57
C GLN A 627 45.95 -10.74 30.65
N SER A 628 46.72 -10.43 29.60
CA SER A 628 48.17 -10.70 29.55
C SER A 628 49.02 -9.68 30.33
N GLN A 629 48.48 -8.51 30.68
CA GLN A 629 49.19 -7.46 31.42
C GLN A 629 49.09 -7.56 32.95
N LYS A 630 48.56 -8.67 33.49
CA LYS A 630 48.44 -8.97 34.94
C LYS A 630 49.75 -8.97 35.75
N SER A 631 50.91 -8.63 35.18
CA SER A 631 52.22 -8.68 35.85
C SER A 631 52.99 -7.35 35.92
N ARG A 632 52.45 -6.21 35.47
CA ARG A 632 53.08 -4.90 35.68
C ARG A 632 52.05 -3.82 36.01
N ARG A 633 52.20 -3.17 37.17
CA ARG A 633 51.40 -1.99 37.56
C ARG A 633 51.68 -0.86 36.57
N PHE A 634 50.76 -0.66 35.63
CA PHE A 634 50.58 0.60 34.92
C PHE A 634 49.10 0.97 35.03
N GLU A 635 48.82 2.18 35.49
CA GLU A 635 47.48 2.75 35.51
C GLU A 635 47.09 3.13 34.08
N PHE A 636 46.05 2.49 33.54
CA PHE A 636 45.41 2.97 32.32
C PHE A 636 44.80 4.33 32.64
N LYS A 637 45.20 5.38 31.92
CA LYS A 637 44.55 6.68 32.10
C LYS A 637 43.14 6.57 31.55
N GLU A 638 42.16 7.02 32.34
CA GLU A 638 40.74 7.04 31.99
C GLU A 638 40.47 7.65 30.60
N THR A 639 41.32 8.59 30.17
CA THR A 639 41.30 9.21 28.84
C THR A 639 41.58 8.23 27.69
N GLU A 640 42.49 7.27 27.88
CA GLU A 640 42.86 6.29 26.85
C GLU A 640 41.78 5.21 26.68
N TRP A 641 41.14 4.82 27.79
CA TRP A 641 39.96 3.93 27.76
C TRP A 641 38.78 4.60 27.05
N ASN A 642 38.50 5.86 27.37
CA ASN A 642 37.43 6.61 26.75
C ASN A 642 37.66 6.84 25.24
N GLU A 643 38.91 7.07 24.81
CA GLU A 643 39.24 7.12 23.37
C GLU A 643 39.06 5.77 22.66
N LEU A 644 39.40 4.66 23.31
CA LEU A 644 39.26 3.32 22.75
C LEU A 644 37.79 2.91 22.60
N VAL A 645 36.97 3.18 23.62
CA VAL A 645 35.51 2.98 23.58
C VAL A 645 34.91 3.84 22.46
N LYS A 646 35.31 5.12 22.38
CA LYS A 646 34.85 6.01 21.32
C LYS A 646 35.21 5.52 19.92
N LYS A 647 36.45 5.08 19.70
CA LYS A 647 36.89 4.49 18.42
C LYS A 647 36.12 3.23 18.01
N THR A 648 35.72 2.43 19.00
CA THR A 648 35.08 1.13 18.75
C THR A 648 33.59 1.25 18.50
N PHE A 649 32.93 2.24 19.13
CA PHE A 649 31.48 2.41 19.05
C PHE A 649 31.01 3.60 18.18
N ASP A 650 31.91 4.51 17.75
CA ASP A 650 31.62 5.59 16.78
C ASP A 650 32.07 5.26 15.34
N THR A 651 32.30 3.98 15.00
CA THR A 651 32.38 3.55 13.58
C THR A 651 30.99 3.05 13.17
N PRO A 652 30.46 3.40 11.98
CA PRO A 652 29.03 3.37 11.67
C PRO A 652 28.28 2.07 11.98
#